data_AF-A0AAU9XQ28-F1
#
_entry.id   AF-A0AAU9XQ28-F1
#
_cell.length_a   1.000
_cell.length_b   1.000
_cell.length_c   1.000
_cell.angle_alpha   90.00
_cell.angle_beta   90.00
_cell.angle_gamma   90.00
#
_symmetry.space_group_name_H-M   'P 1'
#
loop_
_entity.id
_entity.type
_entity.pdbx_description
1 polymer ?
#
loop_
_entity_poly.entity_id
_entity_poly.type
_entity_poly.pdbx_seq_one_letter_code
_entity_poly.pdbx_strand_id
1 'polypeptide(L)'
;MLSHRAASGLLAISKRLPRALPGRGIATTLFSSKKFNYPLTVDDVPRAAGFPTMLRLPMQSTADGLDACFLGIPMDNGTFAHRTGARMAPRQIRCESCLVRPHNTHTGAAPYESLMVADVGDVSVNVFNIEANIGIIHQHVASIINNGCKPLIMGGDHTITYPILKAMKEKYGPVGLVHLDAHPDTSKTTFGEKISNATPFRLATEEGLLDCERVVVIGLRGSGNSPIDYEYGRNLGFKIVPAKYCWYKSMAPLMAQVRELMGDAPVYITFDIDAVDPGYAPGTGTHEIGGLTSIQALEIIRGCRGMNIIGGDLVEVSPMFDLQGATSILAANFLFEMLCVLPGGAPLHSRNVTVCSRLSRDFIYPMSPNDMPRAGGIASMMRLPVRETAEGLNVCFIGIPLDSGTSNRSGTRLGPRQIRAESCLLRPYNNATGAAPFESLMVADLGDIPINTYNLAATVEIIHKHIATIAGYGCVPLVLGGDHTISYPILKGIKEKHGPVGLVHVDAHSDTNDVMFGEKITHGTTFRRAVEEGLLDCDRVVQIGLRGSGYTGKDYAWAEDQGFRLVSAKDCWHKSLEPLMAEVRQQMGSGPVYISFDIDSLDPAFAPGTGTPEIGGLTSIQGIEIVRGCHGLNIVGGDLVEVSPPYDTTGTTALTAANLLFEMLSVLPGVIYKS
;
A
#
# COMPACT_ATOMS: atom_id res chain seq x y z
N MET A 1 -45.66 -60.10 -7.51
CA MET A 1 -45.93 -60.11 -8.97
C MET A 1 -47.27 -59.41 -9.16
N LEU A 2 -47.46 -58.31 -9.89
CA LEU A 2 -46.77 -57.69 -11.03
C LEU A 2 -46.92 -56.15 -10.98
N SER A 3 -45.95 -55.40 -11.52
CA SER A 3 -45.94 -53.93 -11.60
C SER A 3 -45.57 -53.43 -13.01
N HIS A 4 -45.93 -52.17 -13.31
CA HIS A 4 -46.17 -51.62 -14.65
C HIS A 4 -45.55 -50.21 -14.83
N ARG A 5 -45.30 -49.85 -16.11
CA ARG A 5 -45.21 -48.49 -16.77
C ARG A 5 -43.85 -47.76 -16.77
N ALA A 6 -43.46 -46.97 -17.78
CA ALA A 6 -43.99 -46.56 -19.10
C ALA A 6 -42.84 -45.86 -19.90
N ALA A 7 -42.58 -46.19 -21.17
CA ALA A 7 -42.95 -45.53 -22.44
C ALA A 7 -42.26 -44.19 -22.78
N SER A 8 -41.55 -44.19 -23.91
CA SER A 8 -40.79 -43.11 -24.58
C SER A 8 -41.38 -42.78 -25.97
N GLY A 9 -41.09 -41.59 -26.51
CA GLY A 9 -41.47 -41.20 -27.89
C GLY A 9 -40.67 -40.02 -28.45
N LEU A 10 -40.12 -40.22 -29.67
CA LEU A 10 -39.26 -39.36 -30.52
C LEU A 10 -39.97 -38.12 -31.13
N LEU A 11 -39.31 -36.96 -31.27
CA LEU A 11 -38.67 -36.33 -32.48
C LEU A 11 -39.52 -36.31 -33.79
N ALA A 12 -39.68 -35.25 -34.60
CA ALA A 12 -38.96 -33.97 -34.77
C ALA A 12 -39.72 -32.92 -35.67
N ILE A 13 -39.15 -31.68 -35.72
CA ILE A 13 -39.12 -30.64 -36.79
C ILE A 13 -39.92 -29.30 -36.63
N SER A 14 -39.14 -28.20 -36.69
CA SER A 14 -39.40 -26.84 -37.27
C SER A 14 -39.79 -25.61 -36.42
N LYS A 15 -38.84 -24.64 -36.41
CA LYS A 15 -38.94 -23.16 -36.40
C LYS A 15 -39.42 -22.42 -35.13
N ARG A 16 -38.54 -21.58 -34.57
CA ARG A 16 -38.75 -20.14 -34.27
C ARG A 16 -37.47 -19.46 -33.73
N LEU A 17 -37.19 -18.25 -34.21
CA LEU A 17 -36.16 -17.34 -33.70
C LEU A 17 -36.28 -17.14 -32.18
N PRO A 18 -35.17 -16.98 -31.42
CA PRO A 18 -35.25 -16.58 -30.02
C PRO A 18 -35.61 -15.09 -29.92
N ARG A 19 -36.65 -14.84 -29.15
CA ARG A 19 -37.08 -13.52 -28.66
C ARG A 19 -35.98 -12.86 -27.82
N ALA A 20 -35.99 -11.53 -27.86
CA ALA A 20 -35.21 -10.61 -27.03
C ALA A 20 -35.13 -11.05 -25.56
N LEU A 21 -33.91 -10.99 -25.01
CA LEU A 21 -33.64 -11.19 -23.58
C LEU A 21 -34.28 -10.04 -22.78
N PRO A 22 -35.06 -10.32 -21.73
CA PRO A 22 -35.53 -9.28 -20.82
C PRO A 22 -34.37 -8.85 -19.92
N GLY A 23 -34.25 -7.54 -19.72
CA GLY A 23 -33.27 -6.92 -18.84
C GLY A 23 -33.23 -7.57 -17.47
N ARG A 24 -32.03 -8.01 -17.08
CA ARG A 24 -31.62 -8.26 -15.70
C ARG A 24 -30.53 -7.22 -15.44
N GLY A 25 -30.69 -6.31 -14.48
CA GLY A 25 -30.86 -6.67 -13.07
C GLY A 25 -29.45 -6.78 -12.52
N ILE A 26 -29.03 -5.73 -11.81
CA ILE A 26 -27.73 -5.53 -11.16
C ILE A 26 -27.18 -6.85 -10.63
N ALA A 27 -26.03 -7.28 -11.13
CA ALA A 27 -25.29 -8.37 -10.55
C ALA A 27 -24.56 -7.86 -9.31
N THR A 28 -25.26 -7.77 -8.18
CA THR A 28 -24.62 -7.82 -6.87
C THR A 28 -24.10 -9.24 -6.68
N THR A 29 -22.80 -9.44 -6.85
CA THR A 29 -22.14 -10.68 -6.45
C THR A 29 -22.28 -10.80 -4.93
N LEU A 30 -23.14 -11.71 -4.48
CA LEU A 30 -23.22 -12.17 -3.10
C LEU A 30 -21.88 -12.84 -2.75
N PHE A 31 -20.97 -12.11 -2.13
CA PHE A 31 -19.90 -12.73 -1.37
C PHE A 31 -20.54 -13.52 -0.23
N SER A 32 -20.30 -14.83 -0.17
CA SER A 32 -20.61 -15.59 1.05
C SER A 32 -19.89 -14.93 2.22
N SER A 33 -20.55 -14.75 3.36
CA SER A 33 -20.04 -14.04 4.54
C SER A 33 -18.63 -14.44 5.00
N LYS A 34 -18.16 -15.65 4.66
CA LYS A 34 -16.78 -16.10 4.93
C LYS A 34 -15.69 -15.35 4.14
N LYS A 35 -15.94 -14.90 2.91
CA LYS A 35 -14.91 -14.18 2.13
C LYS A 35 -14.69 -12.74 2.59
N PHE A 36 -15.68 -12.12 3.24
CA PHE A 36 -15.58 -10.72 3.69
C PHE A 36 -14.78 -10.55 4.99
N ASN A 37 -14.54 -11.62 5.73
CA ASN A 37 -13.85 -11.56 7.03
C ASN A 37 -12.41 -12.11 6.99
N TYR A 38 -11.94 -12.54 5.82
CA TYR A 38 -10.63 -13.18 5.67
C TYR A 38 -9.68 -12.29 4.87
N PRO A 39 -8.40 -12.21 5.28
CA PRO A 39 -7.33 -11.68 4.45
C PRO A 39 -7.29 -12.28 3.05
N LEU A 40 -7.00 -11.47 2.04
CA LEU A 40 -6.72 -11.98 0.69
C LEU A 40 -5.55 -12.98 0.72
N THR A 41 -5.75 -14.13 0.10
CA THR A 41 -4.74 -15.20 0.05
C THR A 41 -3.81 -15.05 -1.16
N VAL A 42 -2.79 -15.91 -1.24
CA VAL A 42 -1.89 -15.96 -2.41
C VAL A 42 -2.60 -16.47 -3.66
N ASP A 43 -3.66 -17.27 -3.49
CA ASP A 43 -4.44 -17.84 -4.59
C ASP A 43 -5.43 -16.83 -5.16
N ASP A 44 -5.81 -15.80 -4.38
CA ASP A 44 -6.63 -14.70 -4.86
C ASP A 44 -5.79 -13.71 -5.68
N VAL A 45 -4.67 -13.24 -5.10
CA VAL A 45 -3.76 -12.23 -5.66
C VAL A 45 -2.35 -12.47 -5.06
N PRO A 46 -1.24 -12.42 -5.83
CA PRO A 46 0.12 -12.55 -5.28
C PRO A 46 0.41 -11.56 -4.15
N ARG A 47 1.28 -11.90 -3.18
CA ARG A 47 1.55 -11.03 -2.01
C ARG A 47 2.21 -9.69 -2.34
N ALA A 48 2.98 -9.63 -3.42
CA ALA A 48 3.54 -8.39 -3.93
C ALA A 48 2.47 -7.45 -4.50
N ALA A 49 1.27 -7.98 -4.76
CA ALA A 49 0.17 -7.31 -5.44
C ALA A 49 -1.02 -7.03 -4.50
N GLY A 50 -1.89 -6.13 -4.96
CA GLY A 50 -3.11 -5.68 -4.29
C GLY A 50 -2.88 -4.45 -3.43
N PHE A 51 -3.99 -3.85 -2.97
CA PHE A 51 -3.95 -2.68 -2.11
C PHE A 51 -3.27 -2.99 -0.77
N PRO A 52 -2.39 -2.10 -0.28
CA PRO A 52 -1.73 -2.26 1.01
C PRO A 52 -2.67 -1.86 2.14
N THR A 53 -3.75 -2.63 2.37
CA THR A 53 -4.54 -2.59 3.62
C THR A 53 -3.89 -3.49 4.66
N MET A 54 -4.19 -3.28 5.94
CA MET A 54 -3.63 -4.05 7.03
C MET A 54 -3.96 -5.54 6.88
N LEU A 55 -2.92 -6.37 6.84
CA LEU A 55 -2.99 -7.81 6.63
C LEU A 55 -3.75 -8.22 5.35
N ARG A 56 -3.92 -7.31 4.38
CA ARG A 56 -4.77 -7.51 3.19
C ARG A 56 -6.25 -7.78 3.53
N LEU A 57 -6.74 -7.20 4.62
CA LEU A 57 -8.14 -7.23 5.01
C LEU A 57 -8.98 -6.28 4.16
N PRO A 58 -10.30 -6.51 4.05
CA PRO A 58 -11.21 -5.53 3.48
C PRO A 58 -11.18 -4.20 4.25
N MET A 59 -11.38 -3.11 3.51
CA MET A 59 -11.50 -1.77 4.07
C MET A 59 -12.96 -1.44 4.36
N GLN A 60 -13.24 -0.88 5.54
CA GLN A 60 -14.56 -0.36 5.91
C GLN A 60 -14.43 1.09 6.38
N SER A 61 -15.38 1.96 6.02
CA SER A 61 -15.36 3.36 6.44
C SER A 61 -15.80 3.60 7.88
N THR A 62 -16.41 2.60 8.54
CA THR A 62 -16.90 2.65 9.93
C THR A 62 -16.58 1.35 10.65
N ALA A 63 -16.69 1.34 11.98
CA ALA A 63 -16.54 0.13 12.79
C ALA A 63 -17.85 -0.66 12.98
N ASP A 64 -18.91 -0.31 12.25
CA ASP A 64 -20.24 -0.90 12.44
C ASP A 64 -20.21 -2.41 12.13
N GLY A 65 -20.66 -3.22 13.09
CA GLY A 65 -20.74 -4.67 12.94
C GLY A 65 -19.42 -5.43 13.09
N LEU A 66 -18.32 -4.74 13.39
CA LEU A 66 -17.01 -5.34 13.67
C LEU A 66 -16.86 -5.69 15.16
N ASP A 67 -16.18 -6.81 15.43
CA ASP A 67 -15.79 -7.18 16.79
C ASP A 67 -14.41 -6.58 17.15
N ALA A 68 -13.54 -6.40 16.14
CA ALA A 68 -12.26 -5.73 16.25
C ALA A 68 -11.88 -5.01 14.95
N CYS A 69 -11.00 -4.00 15.01
CA CYS A 69 -10.55 -3.29 13.82
C CYS A 69 -9.09 -2.85 13.93
N PHE A 70 -8.43 -2.68 12.77
CA PHE A 70 -7.15 -2.00 12.68
C PHE A 70 -7.35 -0.53 12.32
N LEU A 71 -6.70 0.37 13.06
CA LEU A 71 -6.79 1.84 12.88
C LEU A 71 -5.40 2.46 12.91
N GLY A 72 -5.08 3.37 12.00
CA GLY A 72 -3.84 4.14 12.07
C GLY A 72 -4.00 5.54 12.66
N ILE A 73 -3.00 6.02 13.41
CA ILE A 73 -2.94 7.40 13.89
C ILE A 73 -1.60 8.02 13.47
N PRO A 74 -1.54 8.73 12.33
CA PRO A 74 -0.29 9.23 11.75
C PRO A 74 0.16 10.57 12.39
N MET A 75 0.57 10.54 13.66
CA MET A 75 0.98 11.72 14.44
C MET A 75 2.38 11.56 15.04
N ASP A 76 3.28 12.53 14.88
CA ASP A 76 4.61 12.54 15.55
C ASP A 76 5.00 13.94 16.05
N ASN A 77 4.00 14.82 16.25
CA ASN A 77 4.22 16.21 16.66
C ASN A 77 4.26 16.38 18.19
N GLY A 78 4.12 15.30 18.96
CA GLY A 78 4.39 15.25 20.39
C GLY A 78 5.78 14.74 20.74
N THR A 79 6.53 14.23 19.76
CA THR A 79 7.92 13.80 19.91
C THR A 79 8.82 14.96 20.30
N PHE A 80 9.35 14.94 21.54
CA PHE A 80 10.50 15.78 21.93
C PHE A 80 11.84 15.07 21.68
N ALA A 81 11.80 13.79 21.32
CA ALA A 81 12.96 13.00 20.97
C ALA A 81 13.71 13.58 19.76
N HIS A 82 14.98 13.19 19.60
CA HIS A 82 15.86 13.66 18.54
C HIS A 82 15.31 13.36 17.12
N ARG A 83 14.46 12.34 16.95
CA ARG A 83 14.09 11.77 15.65
C ARG A 83 12.57 11.69 15.49
N THR A 84 12.04 12.36 14.46
CA THR A 84 10.63 12.27 14.03
C THR A 84 10.43 11.18 12.96
N GLY A 85 9.20 10.95 12.50
CA GLY A 85 8.91 10.00 11.42
C GLY A 85 7.86 8.95 11.77
N ALA A 86 7.43 8.86 13.03
CA ALA A 86 6.40 7.91 13.48
C ALA A 86 5.04 8.13 12.78
N ARG A 87 4.81 9.33 12.22
CA ARG A 87 3.64 9.61 11.36
C ARG A 87 3.54 8.70 10.14
N MET A 88 4.65 8.12 9.68
CA MET A 88 4.69 7.22 8.51
C MET A 88 4.44 5.75 8.86
N ALA A 89 4.44 5.40 10.15
CA ALA A 89 4.26 4.03 10.62
C ALA A 89 3.01 3.34 10.07
N PRO A 90 1.79 3.95 10.10
CA PRO A 90 0.60 3.26 9.66
C PRO A 90 0.68 2.81 8.19
N ARG A 91 1.31 3.59 7.33
CA ARG A 91 1.48 3.24 5.92
C ARG A 91 2.49 2.11 5.74
N GLN A 92 3.66 2.20 6.37
CA GLN A 92 4.70 1.17 6.22
C GLN A 92 4.28 -0.17 6.84
N ILE A 93 3.65 -0.15 8.02
CA ILE A 93 3.16 -1.36 8.68
C ILE A 93 2.15 -2.08 7.77
N ARG A 94 1.21 -1.36 7.15
CA ARG A 94 0.29 -1.95 6.17
C ARG A 94 1.02 -2.56 4.98
N CYS A 95 2.00 -1.87 4.41
CA CYS A 95 2.79 -2.38 3.29
C CYS A 95 3.51 -3.71 3.62
N GLU A 96 4.12 -3.81 4.80
CA GLU A 96 4.87 -5.00 5.24
C GLU A 96 3.97 -6.14 5.75
N SER A 97 2.75 -5.82 6.17
CA SER A 97 1.79 -6.78 6.72
C SER A 97 1.39 -7.89 5.73
N CYS A 98 1.65 -7.72 4.43
CA CYS A 98 1.30 -8.69 3.39
C CYS A 98 1.98 -10.07 3.57
N LEU A 99 3.01 -10.17 4.41
CA LEU A 99 3.71 -11.43 4.71
C LEU A 99 3.05 -12.25 5.83
N VAL A 100 2.23 -11.61 6.66
CA VAL A 100 1.55 -12.27 7.78
C VAL A 100 0.48 -13.23 7.27
N ARG A 101 0.29 -14.35 7.97
CA ARG A 101 -0.69 -15.39 7.62
C ARG A 101 -1.85 -15.36 8.62
N PRO A 102 -3.08 -15.71 8.19
CA PRO A 102 -4.27 -15.56 9.03
C PRO A 102 -4.39 -16.56 10.19
N HIS A 103 -3.57 -17.62 10.20
CA HIS A 103 -3.58 -18.66 11.22
C HIS A 103 -2.24 -18.70 11.97
N ASN A 104 -2.32 -18.69 13.29
CA ASN A 104 -1.16 -18.78 14.16
C ASN A 104 -0.85 -20.26 14.47
N THR A 105 0.15 -20.81 13.78
CA THR A 105 0.52 -22.24 13.91
C THR A 105 1.15 -22.59 15.26
N HIS A 106 1.68 -21.62 16.00
CA HIS A 106 2.31 -21.88 17.29
C HIS A 106 1.28 -21.98 18.42
N THR A 107 0.27 -21.10 18.41
CA THR A 107 -0.76 -21.06 19.46
C THR A 107 -2.08 -21.74 19.06
N GLY A 108 -2.21 -22.13 17.79
CA GLY A 108 -3.45 -22.64 17.20
C GLY A 108 -4.53 -21.59 16.97
N ALA A 109 -4.25 -20.29 17.20
CA ALA A 109 -5.26 -19.25 17.08
C ALA A 109 -5.68 -19.01 15.62
N ALA A 110 -6.99 -18.89 15.42
CA ALA A 110 -7.63 -18.54 14.15
C ALA A 110 -8.65 -17.40 14.38
N PRO A 111 -8.18 -16.15 14.58
CA PRO A 111 -9.06 -15.06 15.02
C PRO A 111 -10.21 -14.76 14.05
N TYR A 112 -9.99 -14.93 12.75
CA TYR A 112 -11.00 -14.69 11.71
C TYR A 112 -12.14 -15.73 11.67
N GLU A 113 -12.03 -16.82 12.44
CA GLU A 113 -13.13 -17.78 12.62
C GLU A 113 -14.14 -17.33 13.69
N SER A 114 -13.74 -16.42 14.58
CA SER A 114 -14.53 -16.01 15.75
C SER A 114 -14.75 -14.50 15.90
N LEU A 115 -14.03 -13.67 15.15
CA LEU A 115 -14.12 -12.21 15.19
C LEU A 115 -14.36 -11.65 13.78
N MET A 116 -15.27 -10.68 13.66
CA MET A 116 -15.39 -9.81 12.49
C MET A 116 -14.33 -8.71 12.54
N VAL A 117 -13.42 -8.67 11.56
CA VAL A 117 -12.25 -7.77 11.53
C VAL A 117 -12.09 -7.09 10.18
N ALA A 118 -11.82 -5.78 10.20
CA ALA A 118 -11.49 -4.99 9.02
C ALA A 118 -10.43 -3.90 9.31
N ASP A 119 -9.83 -3.34 8.26
CA ASP A 119 -9.05 -2.10 8.33
C ASP A 119 -10.00 -0.91 8.19
N VAL A 120 -10.02 -0.01 9.18
CA VAL A 120 -10.91 1.16 9.19
C VAL A 120 -10.23 2.45 8.78
N GLY A 121 -9.02 2.36 8.21
CA GLY A 121 -8.26 3.52 7.75
C GLY A 121 -7.56 4.23 8.90
N ASP A 122 -7.49 5.57 8.82
CA ASP A 122 -6.71 6.39 9.74
C ASP A 122 -7.55 7.51 10.37
N VAL A 123 -7.11 7.99 11.53
CA VAL A 123 -7.62 9.21 12.16
C VAL A 123 -7.04 10.44 11.45
N SER A 124 -7.92 11.35 11.02
CA SER A 124 -7.56 12.64 10.40
C SER A 124 -7.02 13.65 11.43
N VAL A 125 -5.76 13.49 11.82
CA VAL A 125 -5.09 14.39 12.78
C VAL A 125 -4.70 15.74 12.17
N ASN A 126 -4.67 16.79 12.99
CA ASN A 126 -4.11 18.09 12.68
C ASN A 126 -2.59 18.10 12.99
N VAL A 127 -1.77 18.01 11.94
CA VAL A 127 -0.30 17.97 12.07
C VAL A 127 0.31 19.26 12.67
N PHE A 128 -0.45 20.35 12.73
CA PHE A 128 0.01 21.65 13.23
C PHE A 128 -0.49 21.98 14.65
N ASN A 129 -1.38 21.17 15.22
CA ASN A 129 -1.94 21.47 16.54
C ASN A 129 -2.15 20.19 17.35
N ILE A 130 -1.22 19.94 18.29
CA ILE A 130 -1.22 18.78 19.17
C ILE A 130 -2.41 18.77 20.15
N GLU A 131 -2.82 19.93 20.67
CA GLU A 131 -3.95 20.03 21.61
C GLU A 131 -5.26 19.65 20.94
N ALA A 132 -5.47 20.09 19.70
CA ALA A 132 -6.64 19.71 18.91
C ALA A 132 -6.68 18.20 18.66
N ASN A 133 -5.52 17.56 18.47
CA ASN A 133 -5.44 16.11 18.24
C ASN A 133 -5.96 15.29 19.41
N ILE A 134 -5.83 15.79 20.66
CA ILE A 134 -6.39 15.11 21.83
C ILE A 134 -7.90 14.92 21.65
N GLY A 135 -8.62 15.97 21.25
CA GLY A 135 -10.06 15.90 21.01
C GLY A 135 -10.42 15.05 19.79
N ILE A 136 -9.68 15.20 18.69
CA ILE A 136 -9.93 14.45 17.43
C ILE A 136 -9.78 12.94 17.65
N ILE A 137 -8.67 12.51 18.26
CA ILE A 137 -8.37 11.10 18.53
C ILE A 137 -9.41 10.53 19.50
N HIS A 138 -9.68 11.25 20.60
CA HIS A 138 -10.68 10.85 21.60
C HIS A 138 -12.04 10.58 20.95
N GLN A 139 -12.58 11.51 20.16
CA GLN A 139 -13.89 11.37 19.51
C GLN A 139 -13.94 10.20 18.52
N HIS A 140 -12.89 10.03 17.71
CA HIS A 140 -12.85 8.96 16.72
C HIS A 140 -12.80 7.57 17.38
N VAL A 141 -11.93 7.41 18.38
CA VAL A 141 -11.81 6.15 19.13
C VAL A 141 -13.07 5.88 19.94
N ALA A 142 -13.69 6.89 20.57
CA ALA A 142 -14.97 6.78 21.25
C ALA A 142 -16.07 6.24 20.32
N SER A 143 -16.13 6.71 19.07
CA SER A 143 -17.08 6.20 18.08
C SER A 143 -16.88 4.71 17.79
N ILE A 144 -15.63 4.25 17.67
CA ILE A 144 -15.31 2.84 17.40
C ILE A 144 -15.72 1.96 18.58
N ILE A 145 -15.30 2.33 19.79
CA ILE A 145 -15.57 1.51 20.97
C ILE A 145 -17.05 1.52 21.31
N ASN A 146 -17.79 2.62 21.10
CA ASN A 146 -19.24 2.67 21.38
C ASN A 146 -20.04 1.72 20.47
N ASN A 147 -19.52 1.40 19.28
CA ASN A 147 -20.07 0.37 18.40
C ASN A 147 -19.76 -1.08 18.84
N GLY A 148 -19.08 -1.26 19.96
CA GLY A 148 -18.69 -2.58 20.48
C GLY A 148 -17.40 -3.14 19.88
N CYS A 149 -16.72 -2.39 19.01
CA CYS A 149 -15.51 -2.82 18.34
C CYS A 149 -14.25 -2.55 19.20
N LYS A 150 -13.33 -3.52 19.25
CA LYS A 150 -12.02 -3.38 19.93
C LYS A 150 -10.96 -2.85 18.95
N PRO A 151 -10.39 -1.65 19.17
CA PRO A 151 -9.38 -1.11 18.26
C PRO A 151 -8.00 -1.70 18.55
N LEU A 152 -7.29 -2.08 17.48
CA LEU A 152 -5.86 -2.34 17.45
C LEU A 152 -5.20 -1.23 16.63
N ILE A 153 -4.54 -0.33 17.33
CA ILE A 153 -4.09 0.95 16.78
C ILE A 153 -2.62 0.84 16.37
N MET A 154 -2.28 1.37 15.20
CA MET A 154 -0.91 1.35 14.68
C MET A 154 -0.36 2.76 14.48
N GLY A 155 0.88 2.94 14.89
CA GLY A 155 1.68 4.12 14.59
C GLY A 155 1.38 5.32 15.45
N GLY A 156 2.07 6.41 15.13
CA GLY A 156 2.09 7.62 15.91
C GLY A 156 3.10 7.57 17.08
N ASP A 157 3.45 8.73 17.61
CA ASP A 157 4.21 8.86 18.84
C ASP A 157 3.35 8.53 20.07
N HIS A 158 3.97 8.23 21.22
CA HIS A 158 3.25 7.74 22.41
C HIS A 158 2.23 8.74 23.00
N THR A 159 2.19 10.00 22.53
CA THR A 159 1.18 10.99 22.95
C THR A 159 -0.24 10.52 22.61
N ILE A 160 -0.42 9.73 21.55
CA ILE A 160 -1.75 9.30 21.09
C ILE A 160 -2.48 8.43 22.12
N THR A 161 -1.75 7.75 23.01
CA THR A 161 -2.31 6.81 23.99
C THR A 161 -3.14 7.54 25.05
N TYR A 162 -2.79 8.78 25.41
CA TYR A 162 -3.54 9.58 26.37
C TYR A 162 -5.02 9.81 25.95
N PRO A 163 -5.34 10.38 24.77
CA PRO A 163 -6.72 10.53 24.33
C PRO A 163 -7.44 9.20 24.06
N ILE A 164 -6.71 8.13 23.70
CA ILE A 164 -7.30 6.78 23.59
C ILE A 164 -7.80 6.30 24.96
N LEU A 165 -6.97 6.42 26.01
CA LEU A 165 -7.34 6.03 27.37
C LEU A 165 -8.52 6.85 27.91
N LYS A 166 -8.67 8.12 27.50
CA LYS A 166 -9.87 8.92 27.84
C LYS A 166 -11.14 8.28 27.29
N ALA A 167 -11.12 7.86 26.02
CA ALA A 167 -12.26 7.18 25.40
C ALA A 167 -12.52 5.83 26.09
N MET A 168 -11.46 5.05 26.38
CA MET A 168 -11.60 3.76 27.06
C MET A 168 -12.26 3.92 28.44
N LYS A 169 -11.85 4.93 29.22
CA LYS A 169 -12.45 5.21 30.53
C LYS A 169 -13.94 5.50 30.46
N GLU A 170 -14.38 6.28 29.47
CA GLU A 170 -15.80 6.64 29.32
C GLU A 170 -16.69 5.42 29.13
N LYS A 171 -16.19 4.39 28.44
CA LYS A 171 -16.95 3.16 28.19
C LYS A 171 -16.78 2.10 29.29
N TYR A 172 -15.56 1.91 29.78
CA TYR A 172 -15.21 0.76 30.63
C TYR A 172 -14.87 1.13 32.09
N GLY A 173 -14.81 2.41 32.43
CA GLY A 173 -14.22 2.88 33.70
C GLY A 173 -12.69 2.85 33.68
N PRO A 174 -12.02 3.15 34.81
CA PRO A 174 -10.57 3.06 34.90
C PRO A 174 -10.04 1.70 34.44
N VAL A 175 -9.04 1.72 33.56
CA VAL A 175 -8.54 0.49 32.90
C VAL A 175 -7.24 0.00 33.53
N GLY A 176 -7.06 -1.32 33.55
CA GLY A 176 -5.74 -1.93 33.78
C GLY A 176 -4.86 -1.74 32.55
N LEU A 177 -3.53 -1.69 32.76
CA LEU A 177 -2.57 -1.38 31.70
C LEU A 177 -1.40 -2.37 31.69
N VAL A 178 -1.13 -2.95 30.51
CA VAL A 178 0.12 -3.65 30.22
C VAL A 178 0.94 -2.75 29.29
N HIS A 179 1.98 -2.14 29.83
CA HIS A 179 2.84 -1.16 29.15
C HIS A 179 4.22 -1.78 28.90
N LEU A 180 4.61 -1.90 27.63
CA LEU A 180 5.94 -2.33 27.24
C LEU A 180 6.71 -1.14 26.70
N ASP A 181 7.85 -0.84 27.32
CA ASP A 181 8.58 0.41 27.05
C ASP A 181 10.01 0.36 27.59
N ALA A 182 10.93 1.12 26.98
CA ALA A 182 12.22 1.42 27.59
C ALA A 182 12.15 2.56 28.63
N HIS A 183 11.14 3.43 28.55
CA HIS A 183 10.95 4.64 29.34
C HIS A 183 9.61 4.64 30.12
N PRO A 184 9.52 5.39 31.24
CA PRO A 184 8.30 5.37 32.07
C PRO A 184 7.16 6.24 31.54
N ASP A 185 7.44 7.26 30.72
CA ASP A 185 6.45 8.17 30.12
C ASP A 185 5.49 8.85 31.11
N THR A 186 6.01 9.11 32.31
CA THR A 186 5.33 9.80 33.42
C THR A 186 5.93 11.17 33.75
N SER A 187 6.64 11.79 32.81
CA SER A 187 7.22 13.12 33.03
C SER A 187 6.12 14.14 33.32
N LYS A 188 6.41 15.13 34.18
CA LYS A 188 5.43 16.18 34.52
C LYS A 188 5.21 17.15 33.36
N THR A 189 6.28 17.51 32.68
CA THR A 189 6.31 18.42 31.53
C THR A 189 7.55 18.16 30.70
N THR A 190 7.50 18.48 29.42
CA THR A 190 8.67 18.50 28.53
C THR A 190 8.81 19.90 27.95
N PHE A 191 9.95 20.57 28.16
CA PHE A 191 10.15 21.98 27.79
C PHE A 191 9.08 22.96 28.33
N GLY A 192 8.45 22.61 29.46
CA GLY A 192 7.36 23.40 30.05
C GLY A 192 5.96 23.04 29.53
N GLU A 193 5.87 22.24 28.46
CA GLU A 193 4.63 21.76 27.87
C GLU A 193 4.12 20.50 28.57
N LYS A 194 2.80 20.39 28.71
CA LYS A 194 2.15 19.25 29.37
C LYS A 194 1.85 18.08 28.46
N ILE A 195 1.78 18.31 27.15
CA ILE A 195 1.39 17.29 26.16
C ILE A 195 2.62 17.01 25.30
N SER A 196 3.15 15.81 25.45
CA SER A 196 4.27 15.25 24.69
C SER A 196 4.29 13.74 24.83
N ASN A 197 5.13 13.05 24.05
CA ASN A 197 5.22 11.59 24.12
C ASN A 197 5.83 11.07 25.45
N ALA A 198 6.49 11.90 26.27
CA ALA A 198 6.96 11.50 27.61
C ALA A 198 5.95 11.76 28.75
N THR A 199 4.78 12.32 28.46
CA THR A 199 3.76 12.70 29.45
C THR A 199 2.44 11.90 29.45
N PRO A 200 2.16 10.93 28.53
CA PRO A 200 0.81 10.40 28.37
C PRO A 200 0.31 9.71 29.66
N PHE A 201 1.16 8.96 30.36
CA PHE A 201 0.74 8.25 31.57
C PHE A 201 0.70 9.16 32.80
N ARG A 202 1.44 10.27 32.80
CA ARG A 202 1.27 11.33 33.81
C ARG A 202 -0.13 11.95 33.73
N LEU A 203 -0.55 12.31 32.52
CA LEU A 203 -1.87 12.88 32.28
C LEU A 203 -2.97 11.85 32.59
N ALA A 204 -2.76 10.59 32.21
CA ALA A 204 -3.71 9.52 32.44
C ALA A 204 -3.94 9.25 33.94
N THR A 205 -2.90 9.29 34.78
CA THR A 205 -3.05 9.10 36.22
C THR A 205 -3.67 10.32 36.89
N GLU A 206 -3.31 11.54 36.50
CA GLU A 206 -3.89 12.78 37.05
C GLU A 206 -5.40 12.90 36.76
N GLU A 207 -5.88 12.34 35.64
CA GLU A 207 -7.31 12.30 35.29
C GLU A 207 -8.02 11.01 35.76
N GLY A 208 -7.33 10.10 36.46
CA GLY A 208 -7.88 8.83 36.91
C GLY A 208 -8.42 7.98 35.76
N LEU A 209 -7.68 7.91 34.64
CA LEU A 209 -8.00 7.05 33.49
C LEU A 209 -7.57 5.60 33.73
N LEU A 210 -6.60 5.39 34.62
CA LEU A 210 -6.01 4.10 34.92
C LEU A 210 -6.43 3.62 36.31
N ASP A 211 -6.59 2.31 36.44
CA ASP A 211 -6.55 1.64 37.74
C ASP A 211 -5.09 1.42 38.13
N CYS A 212 -4.52 2.35 38.91
CA CYS A 212 -3.09 2.38 39.24
C CYS A 212 -2.59 1.13 39.98
N GLU A 213 -3.47 0.36 40.65
CA GLU A 213 -3.09 -0.91 41.28
C GLU A 213 -2.93 -2.05 40.25
N ARG A 214 -3.47 -1.86 39.04
CA ARG A 214 -3.46 -2.80 37.91
C ARG A 214 -2.68 -2.26 36.71
N VAL A 215 -1.54 -1.61 36.97
CA VAL A 215 -0.59 -1.18 35.94
C VAL A 215 0.71 -1.97 36.06
N VAL A 216 1.16 -2.56 34.95
CA VAL A 216 2.49 -3.17 34.84
C VAL A 216 3.29 -2.50 33.72
N VAL A 217 4.53 -2.14 34.01
CA VAL A 217 5.47 -1.55 33.04
C VAL A 217 6.67 -2.49 32.88
N ILE A 218 6.92 -2.97 31.66
CA ILE A 218 7.93 -4.00 31.37
C ILE A 218 8.95 -3.47 30.37
N GLY A 219 10.23 -3.50 30.72
CA GLY A 219 11.33 -3.18 29.79
C GLY A 219 12.16 -1.95 30.13
N LEU A 220 11.80 -1.23 31.22
CA LEU A 220 12.49 0.01 31.58
C LEU A 220 14.01 -0.15 31.72
N ARG A 221 14.75 0.76 31.10
CA ARG A 221 16.23 0.79 31.08
C ARG A 221 16.75 2.17 30.62
N GLY A 222 18.02 2.25 30.25
CA GLY A 222 18.65 3.49 29.80
C GLY A 222 19.06 4.42 30.95
N SER A 223 19.48 5.63 30.58
CA SER A 223 19.80 6.71 31.53
C SER A 223 18.60 7.63 31.72
N GLY A 224 18.25 7.92 32.97
CA GLY A 224 17.18 8.88 33.30
C GLY A 224 17.72 10.26 33.66
N ASN A 225 16.86 11.28 33.58
CA ASN A 225 17.16 12.63 34.03
C ASN A 225 17.05 12.79 35.56
N SER A 226 16.17 11.99 36.21
CA SER A 226 15.94 12.03 37.65
C SER A 226 15.40 10.69 38.18
N PRO A 227 15.73 10.28 39.41
CA PRO A 227 15.09 9.15 40.08
C PRO A 227 13.57 9.32 40.26
N ILE A 228 13.09 10.57 40.33
CA ILE A 228 11.69 10.93 40.64
C ILE A 228 10.72 10.37 39.59
N ASP A 229 11.11 10.31 38.32
CA ASP A 229 10.23 9.84 37.24
C ASP A 229 9.89 8.35 37.42
N TYR A 230 10.85 7.57 37.88
CA TYR A 230 10.66 6.15 38.23
C TYR A 230 9.91 5.96 39.55
N GLU A 231 10.06 6.89 40.49
CA GLU A 231 9.37 6.84 41.79
C GLU A 231 7.90 7.21 41.67
N TYR A 232 7.53 8.10 40.75
CA TYR A 232 6.15 8.53 40.55
C TYR A 232 5.21 7.35 40.31
N GLY A 233 5.50 6.49 39.32
CA GLY A 233 4.69 5.30 39.06
C GLY A 233 4.63 4.33 40.24
N ARG A 234 5.75 4.11 40.94
CA ARG A 234 5.79 3.23 42.12
C ARG A 234 4.94 3.78 43.27
N ASN A 235 4.98 5.08 43.50
CA ASN A 235 4.19 5.75 44.54
C ASN A 235 2.68 5.67 44.27
N LEU A 236 2.28 5.50 43.02
CA LEU A 236 0.89 5.28 42.61
C LEU A 236 0.46 3.80 42.64
N GLY A 237 1.41 2.86 42.77
CA GLY A 237 1.12 1.42 42.84
C GLY A 237 1.58 0.59 41.64
N PHE A 238 2.18 1.21 40.61
CA PHE A 238 2.60 0.52 39.38
C PHE A 238 3.59 -0.60 39.69
N LYS A 239 3.43 -1.74 39.01
CA LYS A 239 4.40 -2.84 39.03
C LYS A 239 5.42 -2.63 37.93
N ILE A 240 6.61 -2.17 38.30
CA ILE A 240 7.70 -1.92 37.35
C ILE A 240 8.61 -3.15 37.26
N VAL A 241 8.80 -3.66 36.05
CA VAL A 241 9.68 -4.79 35.70
C VAL A 241 10.79 -4.30 34.77
N PRO A 242 11.92 -3.83 35.32
CA PRO A 242 13.05 -3.37 34.50
C PRO A 242 13.62 -4.47 33.61
N ALA A 243 14.24 -4.09 32.48
CA ALA A 243 14.77 -5.03 31.48
C ALA A 243 15.69 -6.12 32.07
N LYS A 244 16.52 -5.77 33.07
CA LYS A 244 17.41 -6.72 33.76
C LYS A 244 16.72 -7.93 34.38
N TYR A 245 15.43 -7.82 34.72
CA TYR A 245 14.65 -8.94 35.26
C TYR A 245 14.14 -9.89 34.18
N CYS A 246 14.10 -9.42 32.93
CA CYS A 246 13.71 -10.17 31.76
C CYS A 246 14.90 -10.93 31.15
N TRP A 247 16.13 -10.45 31.33
CA TRP A 247 17.32 -11.07 30.73
C TRP A 247 17.48 -12.54 31.11
N TYR A 248 17.84 -13.35 30.11
CA TYR A 248 18.13 -14.78 30.22
C TYR A 248 16.97 -15.65 30.71
N LYS A 249 15.72 -15.16 30.62
CA LYS A 249 14.52 -15.88 31.11
C LYS A 249 13.38 -15.86 30.08
N SER A 250 12.52 -16.87 30.17
CA SER A 250 11.19 -16.86 29.55
C SER A 250 10.25 -15.93 30.33
N MET A 251 9.34 -15.27 29.63
CA MET A 251 8.36 -14.34 30.19
C MET A 251 7.12 -15.04 30.74
N ALA A 252 6.94 -16.36 30.51
CA ALA A 252 5.74 -17.07 30.93
C ALA A 252 5.43 -16.98 32.45
N PRO A 253 6.41 -17.13 33.38
CA PRO A 253 6.14 -16.97 34.81
C PRO A 253 5.75 -15.54 35.19
N LEU A 254 6.38 -14.54 34.56
CA LEU A 254 6.01 -13.14 34.75
C LEU A 254 4.57 -12.90 34.30
N MET A 255 4.20 -13.39 33.11
CA MET A 255 2.85 -13.21 32.58
C MET A 255 1.77 -13.93 33.39
N ALA A 256 2.10 -15.00 34.12
CA ALA A 256 1.18 -15.58 35.09
C ALA A 256 0.84 -14.61 36.24
N GLN A 257 1.85 -13.92 36.78
CA GLN A 257 1.66 -12.90 37.81
C GLN A 257 0.91 -11.67 37.28
N VAL A 258 1.21 -11.27 36.04
CA VAL A 258 0.49 -10.16 35.38
C VAL A 258 -0.99 -10.51 35.23
N ARG A 259 -1.35 -11.72 34.80
CA ARG A 259 -2.76 -12.13 34.71
C ARG A 259 -3.47 -12.12 36.06
N GLU A 260 -2.81 -12.58 37.12
CA GLU A 260 -3.37 -12.54 38.47
C GLU A 260 -3.60 -11.10 38.95
N LEU A 261 -2.66 -10.19 38.67
CA LEU A 261 -2.78 -8.77 38.97
C LEU A 261 -3.97 -8.12 38.25
N MET A 262 -4.14 -8.42 36.97
CA MET A 262 -5.20 -7.83 36.14
C MET A 262 -6.58 -8.38 36.49
N GLY A 263 -6.68 -9.67 36.81
CA GLY A 263 -7.96 -10.33 37.10
C GLY A 263 -8.98 -10.15 35.97
N ASP A 264 -10.22 -9.80 36.33
CA ASP A 264 -11.32 -9.58 35.37
C ASP A 264 -11.43 -8.12 34.90
N ALA A 265 -10.51 -7.24 35.32
CA ALA A 265 -10.54 -5.83 34.96
C ALA A 265 -10.40 -5.64 33.44
N PRO A 266 -11.02 -4.59 32.85
CA PRO A 266 -10.75 -4.24 31.46
C PRO A 266 -9.28 -3.83 31.30
N VAL A 267 -8.56 -4.49 30.40
CA VAL A 267 -7.11 -4.27 30.18
C VAL A 267 -6.85 -3.68 28.81
N TYR A 268 -6.03 -2.63 28.78
CA TYR A 268 -5.48 -2.05 27.55
C TYR A 268 -3.99 -2.41 27.42
N ILE A 269 -3.54 -2.72 26.21
CA ILE A 269 -2.14 -3.04 25.91
C ILE A 269 -1.53 -1.86 25.15
N THR A 270 -0.45 -1.29 25.66
CA THR A 270 0.30 -0.21 24.97
C THR A 270 1.73 -0.69 24.77
N PHE A 271 2.16 -0.73 23.51
CA PHE A 271 3.46 -1.30 23.13
C PHE A 271 4.30 -0.24 22.42
N ASP A 272 5.26 0.33 23.15
CA ASP A 272 6.32 1.11 22.53
C ASP A 272 7.34 0.17 21.88
N ILE A 273 7.62 0.38 20.59
CA ILE A 273 8.54 -0.47 19.86
C ILE A 273 9.97 -0.41 20.42
N ASP A 274 10.33 0.67 21.11
CA ASP A 274 11.66 0.82 21.71
C ASP A 274 11.88 -0.07 22.94
N ALA A 275 10.83 -0.74 23.45
CA ALA A 275 10.95 -1.82 24.42
C ALA A 275 11.82 -2.97 23.89
N VAL A 276 11.81 -3.18 22.57
CA VAL A 276 12.58 -4.19 21.87
C VAL A 276 14.01 -3.69 21.62
N ASP A 277 14.97 -4.60 21.71
CA ASP A 277 16.37 -4.26 21.47
C ASP A 277 16.58 -3.71 20.03
N PRO A 278 17.41 -2.65 19.84
CA PRO A 278 17.69 -2.06 18.53
C PRO A 278 18.24 -3.06 17.50
N GLY A 279 18.81 -4.18 17.94
CA GLY A 279 19.21 -5.28 17.05
C GLY A 279 18.04 -5.95 16.31
N TYR A 280 16.80 -5.77 16.78
CA TYR A 280 15.58 -6.27 16.13
C TYR A 280 14.65 -5.14 15.66
N ALA A 281 14.67 -3.98 16.33
CA ALA A 281 13.80 -2.83 16.04
C ALA A 281 14.61 -1.52 15.88
N PRO A 282 15.43 -1.38 14.82
CA PRO A 282 16.24 -0.19 14.61
C PRO A 282 15.43 1.05 14.17
N GLY A 283 14.17 0.90 13.76
CA GLY A 283 13.33 2.01 13.27
C GLY A 283 12.48 2.65 14.37
N THR A 284 13.08 3.45 15.26
CA THR A 284 12.37 4.22 16.30
C THR A 284 13.09 5.54 16.62
N GLY A 285 12.43 6.43 17.36
CA GLY A 285 12.94 7.73 17.79
C GLY A 285 14.10 7.65 18.79
N THR A 286 13.92 6.89 19.87
CA THR A 286 14.81 6.83 21.05
C THR A 286 15.25 5.41 21.39
N HIS A 287 16.36 4.97 20.80
CA HIS A 287 16.90 3.63 21.07
C HIS A 287 17.53 3.51 22.47
N GLU A 288 17.24 2.40 23.14
CA GLU A 288 17.96 1.96 24.34
C GLU A 288 18.47 0.54 24.18
N ILE A 289 19.78 0.32 24.34
CA ILE A 289 20.40 -1.01 24.20
C ILE A 289 20.01 -1.98 25.33
N GLY A 290 20.10 -3.29 25.09
CA GLY A 290 19.85 -4.32 26.11
C GLY A 290 18.35 -4.55 26.37
N GLY A 291 17.54 -4.40 25.33
CA GLY A 291 16.08 -4.51 25.38
C GLY A 291 15.56 -5.94 25.34
N LEU A 292 14.24 -6.05 25.15
CA LEU A 292 13.59 -7.34 24.94
C LEU A 292 14.00 -7.92 23.58
N THR A 293 14.19 -9.23 23.53
CA THR A 293 14.24 -9.95 22.25
C THR A 293 12.84 -10.04 21.63
N SER A 294 12.75 -10.25 20.32
CA SER A 294 11.46 -10.48 19.65
C SER A 294 10.69 -11.68 20.23
N ILE A 295 11.39 -12.71 20.71
CA ILE A 295 10.79 -13.87 21.39
C ILE A 295 10.11 -13.46 22.69
N GLN A 296 10.79 -12.66 23.52
CA GLN A 296 10.23 -12.23 24.82
C GLN A 296 9.03 -11.30 24.63
N ALA A 297 9.08 -10.40 23.65
CA ALA A 297 7.93 -9.58 23.26
C ALA A 297 6.72 -10.44 22.86
N LEU A 298 6.93 -11.48 22.05
CA LEU A 298 5.86 -12.44 21.69
C LEU A 298 5.32 -13.20 22.90
N GLU A 299 6.18 -13.65 23.81
CA GLU A 299 5.75 -14.32 25.04
C GLU A 299 4.89 -13.41 25.93
N ILE A 300 5.20 -12.12 26.00
CA ILE A 300 4.42 -11.13 26.74
C ILE A 300 3.04 -10.95 26.09
N ILE A 301 2.98 -10.65 24.78
CA ILE A 301 1.70 -10.48 24.06
C ILE A 301 0.84 -11.73 24.20
N ARG A 302 1.39 -12.93 23.93
CA ARG A 302 0.66 -14.20 24.05
C ARG A 302 0.24 -14.51 25.48
N GLY A 303 1.06 -14.10 26.45
CA GLY A 303 0.77 -14.20 27.88
C GLY A 303 -0.47 -13.41 28.31
N CYS A 304 -0.94 -12.48 27.48
CA CYS A 304 -2.19 -11.75 27.70
C CYS A 304 -3.46 -12.57 27.44
N ARG A 305 -3.34 -13.74 26.82
CA ARG A 305 -4.49 -14.63 26.58
C ARG A 305 -5.24 -14.94 27.89
N GLY A 306 -6.56 -14.76 27.85
CA GLY A 306 -7.45 -14.99 28.99
C GLY A 306 -7.73 -13.74 29.84
N MET A 307 -7.02 -12.63 29.60
CA MET A 307 -7.40 -11.34 30.19
C MET A 307 -8.54 -10.69 29.39
N ASN A 308 -9.29 -9.79 30.03
CA ASN A 308 -10.33 -9.00 29.38
C ASN A 308 -9.71 -7.84 28.58
N ILE A 309 -9.03 -8.17 27.46
CA ILE A 309 -8.40 -7.17 26.59
C ILE A 309 -9.49 -6.40 25.82
N ILE A 310 -9.50 -5.07 25.98
CA ILE A 310 -10.49 -4.16 25.39
C ILE A 310 -9.95 -3.36 24.20
N GLY A 311 -8.65 -3.41 23.94
CA GLY A 311 -7.96 -2.76 22.82
C GLY A 311 -6.45 -2.73 23.06
N GLY A 312 -5.72 -2.20 22.09
CA GLY A 312 -4.30 -1.90 22.27
C GLY A 312 -3.70 -1.08 21.15
N ASP A 313 -2.49 -0.57 21.37
CA ASP A 313 -1.72 0.16 20.37
C ASP A 313 -0.26 -0.34 20.29
N LEU A 314 0.34 -0.05 19.13
CA LEU A 314 1.78 -0.20 18.88
C LEU A 314 2.31 1.10 18.27
N VAL A 315 3.20 1.77 18.99
CA VAL A 315 3.62 3.15 18.76
C VAL A 315 5.12 3.27 18.44
N GLU A 316 5.54 4.48 18.07
CA GLU A 316 6.95 4.92 17.87
C GLU A 316 7.77 4.20 16.78
N VAL A 317 7.14 3.36 15.96
CA VAL A 317 7.77 2.84 14.73
C VAL A 317 8.10 4.01 13.81
N SER A 318 9.35 4.19 13.43
CA SER A 318 9.79 5.23 12.50
C SER A 318 10.48 4.59 11.28
N PRO A 319 9.73 4.40 10.16
CA PRO A 319 10.26 3.73 8.97
C PRO A 319 11.53 4.35 8.39
N MET A 320 11.72 5.66 8.56
CA MET A 320 12.86 6.38 7.97
C MET A 320 14.22 5.98 8.56
N PHE A 321 14.24 5.33 9.72
CA PHE A 321 15.48 4.86 10.37
C PHE A 321 15.69 3.35 10.23
N ASP A 322 14.86 2.66 9.46
CA ASP A 322 14.98 1.24 9.18
C ASP A 322 14.74 0.96 7.69
N LEU A 323 15.82 1.06 6.93
CA LEU A 323 15.81 0.89 5.47
C LEU A 323 15.40 -0.52 5.04
N GLN A 324 15.50 -1.53 5.91
CA GLN A 324 15.10 -2.90 5.60
C GLN A 324 13.64 -3.18 5.97
N GLY A 325 12.96 -2.27 6.66
CA GLY A 325 11.58 -2.44 7.11
C GLY A 325 11.40 -3.49 8.21
N ALA A 326 12.48 -3.96 8.84
CA ALA A 326 12.45 -5.03 9.86
C ALA A 326 11.52 -4.71 11.04
N THR A 327 11.53 -3.46 11.48
CA THR A 327 10.72 -2.91 12.56
C THR A 327 9.25 -2.87 12.18
N SER A 328 8.93 -2.51 10.93
CA SER A 328 7.55 -2.51 10.43
C SER A 328 7.00 -3.93 10.26
N ILE A 329 7.84 -4.88 9.83
CA ILE A 329 7.51 -6.31 9.82
C ILE A 329 7.24 -6.81 11.24
N LEU A 330 8.08 -6.45 12.20
CA LEU A 330 7.92 -6.83 13.60
C LEU A 330 6.60 -6.28 14.16
N ALA A 331 6.32 -5.00 13.93
CA ALA A 331 5.08 -4.34 14.34
C ALA A 331 3.83 -5.01 13.75
N ALA A 332 3.84 -5.34 12.45
CA ALA A 332 2.72 -6.04 11.81
C ALA A 332 2.45 -7.42 12.44
N ASN A 333 3.50 -8.15 12.82
CA ASN A 333 3.37 -9.44 13.50
C ASN A 333 2.86 -9.29 14.95
N PHE A 334 3.34 -8.28 15.68
CA PHE A 334 2.86 -8.00 17.04
C PHE A 334 1.37 -7.60 17.05
N LEU A 335 0.94 -6.75 16.12
CA LEU A 335 -0.48 -6.39 15.96
C LEU A 335 -1.35 -7.62 15.64
N PHE A 336 -0.88 -8.56 14.82
CA PHE A 336 -1.57 -9.82 14.59
C PHE A 336 -1.63 -10.71 15.84
N GLU A 337 -0.57 -10.74 16.66
CA GLU A 337 -0.57 -11.49 17.93
C GLU A 337 -1.48 -10.84 18.98
N MET A 338 -1.59 -9.51 19.00
CA MET A 338 -2.58 -8.78 19.81
C MET A 338 -4.01 -9.16 19.40
N LEU A 339 -4.30 -9.27 18.10
CA LEU A 339 -5.58 -9.78 17.61
C LEU A 339 -5.86 -11.21 18.09
N CYS A 340 -4.84 -12.06 18.14
CA CYS A 340 -4.96 -13.46 18.58
C CYS A 340 -5.23 -13.65 20.08
N VAL A 341 -5.07 -12.59 20.90
CA VAL A 341 -5.34 -12.65 22.35
C VAL A 341 -6.61 -11.90 22.77
N LEU A 342 -7.30 -11.25 21.83
CA LEU A 342 -8.61 -10.66 22.10
C LEU A 342 -9.61 -11.74 22.55
N PRO A 343 -10.51 -11.42 23.50
CA PRO A 343 -11.60 -12.32 23.88
C PRO A 343 -12.46 -12.65 22.66
N GLY A 344 -12.72 -13.94 22.44
CA GLY A 344 -13.48 -14.44 21.29
C GLY A 344 -14.90 -13.86 21.21
N GLY A 345 -15.36 -13.59 19.99
CA GLY A 345 -16.73 -13.18 19.70
C GLY A 345 -17.69 -14.36 19.68
N ALA A 346 -19.00 -14.07 19.64
CA ALA A 346 -20.00 -15.10 19.39
C ALA A 346 -19.74 -15.78 18.02
N PRO A 347 -20.03 -17.09 17.86
CA PRO A 347 -19.80 -17.79 16.59
C PRO A 347 -20.45 -17.04 15.43
N LEU A 348 -19.72 -16.85 14.33
CA LEU A 348 -20.16 -16.15 13.12
C LEU A 348 -21.44 -16.78 12.54
N HIS A 349 -22.60 -16.30 12.98
CA HIS A 349 -23.89 -16.53 12.30
C HIS A 349 -24.12 -15.38 11.32
N SER A 350 -24.78 -15.66 10.20
CA SER A 350 -25.01 -14.75 9.07
C SER A 350 -25.38 -13.31 9.49
N ARG A 351 -24.37 -12.44 9.60
CA ARG A 351 -24.54 -11.00 9.74
C ARG A 351 -24.41 -10.40 8.33
N ASN A 352 -25.47 -9.74 7.86
CA ASN A 352 -25.45 -9.05 6.58
C ASN A 352 -24.65 -7.76 6.74
N VAL A 353 -23.43 -7.73 6.18
CA VAL A 353 -22.67 -6.49 6.03
C VAL A 353 -23.18 -5.79 4.78
N THR A 354 -23.68 -4.56 4.93
CA THR A 354 -24.14 -3.75 3.81
C THR A 354 -22.99 -2.87 3.36
N VAL A 355 -22.34 -3.23 2.25
CA VAL A 355 -21.37 -2.34 1.58
C VAL A 355 -22.17 -1.28 0.83
N CYS A 356 -22.14 -0.05 1.31
CA CYS A 356 -22.87 1.05 0.71
C CYS A 356 -22.01 1.69 -0.39
N SER A 357 -22.26 1.37 -1.66
CA SER A 357 -21.69 2.10 -2.80
C SER A 357 -22.76 2.97 -3.45
N ARG A 358 -22.91 4.21 -2.98
CA ARG A 358 -23.60 5.24 -3.76
C ARG A 358 -22.59 5.92 -4.66
N LEU A 359 -22.79 5.77 -5.97
CA LEU A 359 -22.12 6.56 -6.99
C LEU A 359 -22.70 7.98 -6.94
N SER A 360 -21.90 8.96 -6.50
CA SER A 360 -22.18 10.35 -6.87
C SER A 360 -21.81 10.56 -8.34
N ARG A 361 -22.47 11.50 -9.01
CA ARG A 361 -22.16 11.93 -10.39
C ARG A 361 -21.04 12.97 -10.44
N ASP A 362 -20.33 13.17 -9.34
CA ASP A 362 -19.29 14.18 -9.21
C ASP A 362 -17.94 13.62 -9.66
N PHE A 363 -17.08 14.49 -10.19
CA PHE A 363 -15.71 14.11 -10.54
C PHE A 363 -14.97 13.57 -9.31
N ILE A 364 -14.10 12.60 -9.56
CA ILE A 364 -13.33 11.95 -8.50
C ILE A 364 -12.03 12.73 -8.27
N TYR A 365 -11.92 13.35 -7.10
CA TYR A 365 -10.72 14.04 -6.67
C TYR A 365 -9.84 13.17 -5.75
N PRO A 366 -8.51 13.33 -5.81
CA PRO A 366 -7.60 12.88 -4.77
C PRO A 366 -8.04 13.34 -3.37
N MET A 367 -7.83 12.50 -2.36
CA MET A 367 -8.07 12.88 -0.96
C MET A 367 -7.26 14.13 -0.59
N SER A 368 -7.97 15.15 -0.09
CA SER A 368 -7.36 16.43 0.28
C SER A 368 -6.37 16.26 1.44
N PRO A 369 -5.20 16.93 1.41
CA PRO A 369 -4.30 16.97 2.56
C PRO A 369 -4.88 17.71 3.77
N ASN A 370 -5.93 18.53 3.59
CA ASN A 370 -6.62 19.22 4.69
C ASN A 370 -7.64 18.30 5.38
N ASP A 371 -8.16 17.30 4.67
CA ASP A 371 -9.11 16.32 5.24
C ASP A 371 -8.37 15.17 5.93
N MET A 372 -7.17 14.80 5.43
CA MET A 372 -6.30 13.78 6.00
C MET A 372 -4.85 14.11 5.64
N PRO A 373 -3.89 14.14 6.59
CA PRO A 373 -2.49 14.37 6.28
C PRO A 373 -1.93 13.34 5.29
N ARG A 374 -0.98 13.75 4.44
CA ARG A 374 -0.42 12.89 3.36
C ARG A 374 0.29 11.63 3.86
N ALA A 375 0.80 11.68 5.10
CA ALA A 375 1.41 10.55 5.79
C ALA A 375 0.39 9.46 6.15
N GLY A 376 -0.88 9.82 6.30
CA GLY A 376 -2.00 8.93 6.53
C GLY A 376 -2.81 8.60 5.27
N GLY A 377 -3.84 7.78 5.49
CA GLY A 377 -4.73 7.21 4.49
C GLY A 377 -4.13 6.00 3.77
N ILE A 378 -5.02 5.14 3.27
CA ILE A 378 -4.65 4.01 2.40
C ILE A 378 -3.83 4.51 1.21
N ALA A 379 -2.74 3.81 0.91
CA ALA A 379 -1.81 4.16 -0.16
C ALA A 379 -2.31 3.70 -1.54
N SER A 380 -3.38 4.30 -2.04
CA SER A 380 -3.79 4.21 -3.45
C SER A 380 -3.03 5.23 -4.31
N MET A 381 -3.01 5.03 -5.62
CA MET A 381 -2.37 5.95 -6.57
C MET A 381 -2.97 7.34 -6.43
N MET A 382 -2.11 8.32 -6.15
CA MET A 382 -2.45 9.72 -5.88
C MET A 382 -3.48 9.93 -4.77
N ARG A 383 -3.69 8.95 -3.88
CA ARG A 383 -4.78 8.95 -2.89
C ARG A 383 -6.18 9.05 -3.52
N LEU A 384 -6.34 8.47 -4.71
CA LEU A 384 -7.64 8.35 -5.37
C LEU A 384 -8.49 7.26 -4.72
N PRO A 385 -9.82 7.32 -4.85
CA PRO A 385 -10.69 6.21 -4.54
C PRO A 385 -10.31 4.93 -5.29
N VAL A 386 -10.49 3.82 -4.59
CA VAL A 386 -10.30 2.47 -5.12
C VAL A 386 -11.59 1.98 -5.75
N ARG A 387 -11.50 1.35 -6.93
CA ARG A 387 -12.63 0.71 -7.61
C ARG A 387 -12.30 -0.70 -8.08
N GLU A 388 -13.33 -1.53 -8.16
CA GLU A 388 -13.20 -2.91 -8.66
C GLU A 388 -13.30 -3.00 -10.19
N THR A 389 -13.93 -2.02 -10.84
CA THR A 389 -14.20 -2.04 -12.29
C THR A 389 -13.86 -0.72 -12.95
N ALA A 390 -13.51 -0.78 -14.24
CA ALA A 390 -13.28 0.38 -15.09
C ALA A 390 -14.58 1.01 -15.62
N GLU A 391 -15.75 0.46 -15.27
CA GLU A 391 -17.03 0.95 -15.78
C GLU A 391 -17.28 2.41 -15.35
N GLY A 392 -17.55 3.26 -16.34
CA GLY A 392 -17.79 4.69 -16.12
C GLY A 392 -16.54 5.52 -15.80
N LEU A 393 -15.33 4.94 -15.89
CA LEU A 393 -14.08 5.68 -15.79
C LEU A 393 -13.60 6.11 -17.19
N ASN A 394 -13.02 7.30 -17.28
CA ASN A 394 -12.29 7.73 -18.46
C ASN A 394 -10.86 7.18 -18.44
N VAL A 395 -10.24 7.16 -17.26
CA VAL A 395 -8.86 6.73 -17.06
C VAL A 395 -8.78 5.88 -15.79
N CYS A 396 -7.93 4.87 -15.78
CA CYS A 396 -7.62 4.12 -14.58
C CYS A 396 -6.12 4.00 -14.37
N PHE A 397 -5.72 4.07 -13.10
CA PHE A 397 -4.42 3.56 -12.68
C PHE A 397 -4.55 2.08 -12.32
N ILE A 398 -3.60 1.25 -12.77
CA ILE A 398 -3.59 -0.18 -12.47
C ILE A 398 -2.15 -0.70 -12.38
N GLY A 399 -1.84 -1.55 -11.40
CA GLY A 399 -0.50 -2.10 -11.24
C GLY A 399 -0.34 -3.52 -11.81
N ILE A 400 0.85 -3.83 -12.31
CA ILE A 400 1.21 -5.18 -12.77
C ILE A 400 2.55 -5.60 -12.14
N PRO A 401 2.52 -6.23 -10.96
CA PRO A 401 3.73 -6.52 -10.18
C PRO A 401 4.46 -7.80 -10.65
N LEU A 402 4.91 -7.80 -11.92
CA LEU A 402 5.65 -8.91 -12.55
C LEU A 402 7.14 -8.57 -12.66
N ASP A 403 8.04 -9.49 -12.34
CA ASP A 403 9.49 -9.34 -12.64
C ASP A 403 10.14 -10.65 -13.12
N SER A 404 9.33 -11.65 -13.50
CA SER A 404 9.84 -12.96 -13.91
C SER A 404 10.35 -12.98 -15.35
N GLY A 405 10.25 -11.87 -16.08
CA GLY A 405 10.87 -11.68 -17.39
C GLY A 405 12.24 -10.99 -17.30
N THR A 406 12.65 -10.50 -16.12
CA THR A 406 13.98 -9.94 -15.88
C THR A 406 15.09 -10.98 -16.05
N SER A 407 16.23 -10.54 -16.60
CA SER A 407 17.39 -11.41 -16.85
C SER A 407 18.53 -11.27 -15.82
N ASN A 408 18.55 -10.19 -15.04
CA ASN A 408 19.65 -9.87 -14.13
C ASN A 408 19.17 -9.51 -12.71
N ARG A 409 18.86 -8.24 -12.45
CA ARG A 409 18.39 -7.76 -11.14
C ARG A 409 16.87 -7.72 -11.10
N SER A 410 16.26 -8.62 -10.31
CA SER A 410 14.81 -8.64 -10.05
C SER A 410 14.41 -7.63 -8.96
N GLY A 411 13.12 -7.38 -8.78
CA GLY A 411 12.61 -6.51 -7.71
C GLY A 411 11.45 -5.62 -8.13
N THR A 412 11.23 -5.49 -9.44
CA THR A 412 10.21 -4.60 -10.01
C THR A 412 8.78 -5.04 -9.70
N ARG A 413 8.58 -6.28 -9.24
CA ARG A 413 7.30 -6.72 -8.66
C ARG A 413 6.84 -5.87 -7.47
N LEU A 414 7.74 -5.14 -6.81
CA LEU A 414 7.40 -4.23 -5.71
C LEU A 414 7.17 -2.78 -6.17
N GLY A 415 7.49 -2.46 -7.43
CA GLY A 415 7.37 -1.14 -8.04
C GLY A 415 5.98 -0.52 -7.87
N PRO A 416 4.86 -1.20 -8.22
CA PRO A 416 3.53 -0.62 -8.12
C PRO A 416 3.15 -0.19 -6.70
N ARG A 417 3.63 -0.89 -5.67
CA ARG A 417 3.36 -0.53 -4.27
C ARG A 417 4.14 0.70 -3.83
N GLN A 418 5.43 0.79 -4.18
CA GLN A 418 6.24 1.95 -3.80
C GLN A 418 5.81 3.21 -4.57
N ILE A 419 5.48 3.09 -5.86
CA ILE A 419 4.94 4.21 -6.65
C ILE A 419 3.67 4.76 -5.99
N ARG A 420 2.74 3.90 -5.56
CA ARG A 420 1.53 4.34 -4.83
C ARG A 420 1.88 5.06 -3.52
N ALA A 421 2.82 4.54 -2.74
CA ALA A 421 3.24 5.16 -1.49
C ALA A 421 3.80 6.57 -1.71
N GLU A 422 4.69 6.75 -2.69
CA GLU A 422 5.32 8.04 -3.01
C GLU A 422 4.38 9.02 -3.73
N SER A 423 3.36 8.51 -4.43
CA SER A 423 2.36 9.33 -5.13
C SER A 423 1.55 10.24 -4.19
N CYS A 424 1.59 10.01 -2.87
CA CYS A 424 0.91 10.83 -1.88
C CYS A 424 1.40 12.29 -1.85
N LEU A 425 2.54 12.62 -2.48
CA LEU A 425 3.08 13.98 -2.58
C LEU A 425 2.49 14.79 -3.75
N LEU A 426 1.81 14.13 -4.70
CA LEU A 426 1.22 14.78 -5.86
C LEU A 426 0.03 15.67 -5.50
N ARG A 427 -0.25 16.64 -6.38
CA ARG A 427 -1.35 17.60 -6.28
C ARG A 427 -2.21 17.49 -7.54
N PRO A 428 -3.51 17.86 -7.47
CA PRO A 428 -4.44 17.62 -8.58
C PRO A 428 -4.26 18.56 -9.79
N TYR A 429 -3.47 19.63 -9.68
CA TYR A 429 -3.29 20.65 -10.71
C TYR A 429 -1.83 20.77 -11.13
N ASN A 430 -1.58 20.77 -12.44
CA ASN A 430 -0.24 20.98 -12.98
C ASN A 430 0.03 22.48 -13.17
N ASN A 431 0.80 23.07 -12.25
CA ASN A 431 1.07 24.52 -12.26
C ASN A 431 1.85 25.00 -13.50
N ALA A 432 2.63 24.12 -14.15
CA ALA A 432 3.46 24.53 -15.28
C ALA A 432 2.66 24.58 -16.59
N THR A 433 1.74 23.64 -16.79
CA THR A 433 0.94 23.54 -18.02
C THR A 433 -0.47 24.10 -17.89
N GLY A 434 -0.97 24.22 -16.67
CA GLY A 434 -2.37 24.54 -16.38
C GLY A 434 -3.32 23.35 -16.42
N ALA A 435 -2.82 22.12 -16.60
CA ALA A 435 -3.65 20.92 -16.71
C ALA A 435 -4.40 20.60 -15.40
N ALA A 436 -5.71 20.32 -15.52
CA ALA A 436 -6.58 19.96 -14.41
C ALA A 436 -7.35 18.65 -14.72
N PRO A 437 -6.66 17.48 -14.74
CA PRO A 437 -7.25 16.22 -15.21
C PRO A 437 -8.47 15.77 -14.40
N PHE A 438 -8.44 15.95 -13.07
CA PHE A 438 -9.54 15.54 -12.17
C PHE A 438 -10.80 16.40 -12.28
N GLU A 439 -10.77 17.48 -13.06
CA GLU A 439 -11.95 18.30 -13.33
C GLU A 439 -12.66 17.93 -14.64
N SER A 440 -12.08 17.02 -15.41
CA SER A 440 -12.52 16.71 -16.77
C SER A 440 -12.60 15.21 -17.05
N LEU A 441 -11.86 14.40 -16.29
CA LEU A 441 -11.82 12.95 -16.43
C LEU A 441 -12.23 12.28 -15.12
N MET A 442 -13.00 11.20 -15.25
CA MET A 442 -13.27 10.26 -14.16
C MET A 442 -12.07 9.31 -14.02
N VAL A 443 -11.32 9.46 -12.92
CA VAL A 443 -10.09 8.72 -12.65
C VAL A 443 -10.20 7.95 -11.33
N ALA A 444 -9.76 6.70 -11.30
CA ALA A 444 -9.65 5.90 -10.07
C ALA A 444 -8.47 4.91 -10.14
N ASP A 445 -8.10 4.34 -9.00
CA ASP A 445 -7.13 3.23 -8.90
C ASP A 445 -7.90 1.90 -8.88
N LEU A 446 -7.55 0.98 -9.79
CA LEU A 446 -8.15 -0.35 -9.89
C LEU A 446 -7.37 -1.44 -9.14
N GLY A 447 -6.29 -1.07 -8.47
CA GLY A 447 -5.44 -2.01 -7.75
C GLY A 447 -4.51 -2.71 -8.72
N ASP A 448 -4.28 -4.01 -8.53
CA ASP A 448 -3.33 -4.77 -9.34
C ASP A 448 -4.00 -5.92 -10.06
N ILE A 449 -3.47 -6.26 -11.24
CA ILE A 449 -3.86 -7.47 -11.96
C ILE A 449 -3.36 -8.70 -11.18
N PRO A 450 -4.22 -9.70 -10.89
CA PRO A 450 -3.83 -10.94 -10.21
C PRO A 450 -3.01 -11.86 -11.11
N ILE A 451 -1.72 -11.56 -11.27
CA ILE A 451 -0.79 -12.34 -12.10
C ILE A 451 -0.41 -13.70 -11.49
N ASN A 452 0.23 -14.57 -12.27
CA ASN A 452 0.84 -15.82 -11.79
C ASN A 452 2.37 -15.67 -11.71
N THR A 453 2.92 -15.62 -10.50
CA THR A 453 4.36 -15.44 -10.27
C THR A 453 5.23 -16.67 -10.59
N TYR A 454 4.61 -17.79 -10.97
CA TYR A 454 5.30 -19.05 -11.28
C TYR A 454 5.19 -19.46 -12.76
N ASN A 455 4.34 -18.80 -13.54
CA ASN A 455 4.13 -19.13 -14.94
C ASN A 455 3.94 -17.86 -15.78
N LEU A 456 5.01 -17.46 -16.47
CA LEU A 456 5.05 -16.25 -17.29
C LEU A 456 4.03 -16.28 -18.44
N ALA A 457 3.92 -17.42 -19.14
CA ALA A 457 2.97 -17.57 -20.24
C ALA A 457 1.51 -17.41 -19.78
N ALA A 458 1.15 -17.98 -18.63
CA ALA A 458 -0.16 -17.78 -18.03
C ALA A 458 -0.38 -16.31 -17.64
N THR A 459 0.64 -15.63 -17.11
CA THR A 459 0.58 -14.22 -16.76
C THR A 459 0.35 -13.32 -17.97
N VAL A 460 0.99 -13.60 -19.11
CA VAL A 460 0.73 -12.88 -20.37
C VAL A 460 -0.76 -12.91 -20.73
N GLU A 461 -1.38 -14.09 -20.68
CA GLU A 461 -2.81 -14.26 -20.97
C GLU A 461 -3.72 -13.58 -19.94
N ILE A 462 -3.32 -13.57 -18.67
CA ILE A 462 -4.05 -12.88 -17.60
C ILE A 462 -4.04 -11.37 -17.85
N ILE A 463 -2.86 -10.79 -18.10
CA ILE A 463 -2.70 -9.34 -18.34
C ILE A 463 -3.50 -8.93 -19.57
N HIS A 464 -3.35 -9.67 -20.67
CA HIS A 464 -4.07 -9.41 -21.93
C HIS A 464 -5.58 -9.31 -21.70
N LYS A 465 -6.20 -10.29 -21.04
CA LYS A 465 -7.65 -10.31 -20.78
C LYS A 465 -8.14 -9.15 -19.91
N HIS A 466 -7.38 -8.79 -18.88
CA HIS A 466 -7.74 -7.67 -17.99
C HIS A 466 -7.65 -6.34 -18.73
N ILE A 467 -6.58 -6.12 -19.50
CA ILE A 467 -6.41 -4.89 -20.29
C ILE A 467 -7.47 -4.79 -21.39
N ALA A 468 -7.75 -5.88 -22.11
CA ALA A 468 -8.82 -5.91 -23.11
C ALA A 468 -10.19 -5.53 -22.50
N THR A 469 -10.47 -6.02 -21.28
CA THR A 469 -11.69 -5.66 -20.54
C THR A 469 -11.72 -4.17 -20.18
N ILE A 470 -10.63 -3.62 -19.65
CA ILE A 470 -10.52 -2.20 -19.29
C ILE A 470 -10.71 -1.32 -20.53
N ALA A 471 -9.97 -1.61 -21.60
CA ALA A 471 -10.07 -0.89 -22.86
C ALA A 471 -11.52 -0.97 -23.39
N GLY A 472 -12.15 -2.14 -23.35
CA GLY A 472 -13.53 -2.38 -23.76
C GLY A 472 -14.58 -1.47 -23.09
N TYR A 473 -14.33 -1.01 -21.86
CA TYR A 473 -15.19 -0.04 -21.18
C TYR A 473 -15.07 1.40 -21.68
N GLY A 474 -14.15 1.68 -22.61
CA GLY A 474 -13.84 3.07 -22.96
C GLY A 474 -12.67 3.67 -22.17
N CYS A 475 -12.13 2.93 -21.19
CA CYS A 475 -11.17 3.46 -20.23
C CYS A 475 -9.72 3.37 -20.74
N VAL A 476 -8.95 4.44 -20.53
CA VAL A 476 -7.51 4.51 -20.82
C VAL A 476 -6.71 3.96 -19.62
N PRO A 477 -5.96 2.86 -19.75
CA PRO A 477 -5.10 2.37 -18.67
C PRO A 477 -3.79 3.16 -18.60
N LEU A 478 -3.45 3.65 -17.41
CA LEU A 478 -2.12 4.11 -17.03
C LEU A 478 -1.53 3.10 -16.05
N VAL A 479 -0.57 2.31 -16.51
CA VAL A 479 -0.07 1.13 -15.80
C VAL A 479 1.15 1.47 -14.94
N LEU A 480 1.11 1.03 -13.68
CA LEU A 480 2.25 1.03 -12.76
C LEU A 480 2.96 -0.31 -12.92
N GLY A 481 4.17 -0.29 -13.47
CA GLY A 481 4.81 -1.49 -13.97
C GLY A 481 5.59 -2.29 -12.94
N GLY A 482 5.74 -3.57 -13.29
CA GLY A 482 6.92 -4.37 -13.01
C GLY A 482 7.89 -4.27 -14.20
N ASP A 483 8.51 -5.39 -14.60
CA ASP A 483 9.45 -5.41 -15.73
C ASP A 483 8.78 -5.15 -17.10
N HIS A 484 9.57 -4.78 -18.11
CA HIS A 484 9.07 -4.35 -19.43
C HIS A 484 8.35 -5.48 -20.22
N THR A 485 8.39 -6.74 -19.76
CA THR A 485 7.64 -7.84 -20.36
C THR A 485 6.14 -7.58 -20.33
N ILE A 486 5.65 -6.78 -19.38
CA ILE A 486 4.21 -6.49 -19.23
C ILE A 486 3.63 -5.72 -20.42
N SER A 487 4.43 -4.94 -21.14
CA SER A 487 3.94 -4.09 -22.23
C SER A 487 3.48 -4.91 -23.44
N TYR A 488 4.05 -6.11 -23.65
CA TYR A 488 3.62 -7.04 -24.70
C TYR A 488 2.14 -7.46 -24.55
N PRO A 489 1.71 -8.09 -23.43
CA PRO A 489 0.29 -8.42 -23.24
C PRO A 489 -0.62 -7.20 -23.07
N ILE A 490 -0.12 -6.05 -22.58
CA ILE A 490 -0.91 -4.81 -22.57
C ILE A 490 -1.26 -4.40 -24.01
N LEU A 491 -0.28 -4.34 -24.90
CA LEU A 491 -0.48 -3.98 -26.31
C LEU A 491 -1.44 -4.95 -27.02
N LYS A 492 -1.42 -6.26 -26.67
CA LYS A 492 -2.41 -7.23 -27.18
C LYS A 492 -3.83 -6.82 -26.79
N GLY A 493 -4.05 -6.43 -25.54
CA GLY A 493 -5.35 -5.98 -25.06
C GLY A 493 -5.81 -4.65 -25.65
N ILE A 494 -4.89 -3.68 -25.80
CA ILE A 494 -5.19 -2.38 -26.42
C ILE A 494 -5.60 -2.56 -27.90
N LYS A 495 -4.92 -3.44 -28.63
CA LYS A 495 -5.20 -3.71 -30.05
C LYS A 495 -6.63 -4.17 -30.30
N GLU A 496 -7.24 -4.93 -29.38
CA GLU A 496 -8.61 -5.45 -29.58
C GLU A 496 -9.64 -4.34 -29.80
N LYS A 497 -9.42 -3.17 -29.20
CA LYS A 497 -10.28 -2.00 -29.35
C LYS A 497 -9.78 -1.00 -30.39
N HIS A 498 -8.48 -0.77 -30.43
CA HIS A 498 -7.90 0.36 -31.17
C HIS A 498 -7.20 -0.03 -32.48
N GLY A 499 -7.02 -1.33 -32.74
CA GLY A 499 -6.12 -1.80 -33.80
C GLY A 499 -4.64 -1.57 -33.45
N PRO A 500 -3.71 -1.73 -34.41
CA PRO A 500 -2.30 -1.44 -34.19
C PRO A 500 -2.09 0.03 -33.81
N VAL A 501 -1.24 0.27 -32.81
CA VAL A 501 -0.99 1.62 -32.26
C VAL A 501 0.39 2.14 -32.66
N GLY A 502 0.54 3.47 -32.70
CA GLY A 502 1.86 4.09 -32.68
C GLY A 502 2.46 4.00 -31.27
N LEU A 503 3.78 4.10 -31.17
CA LEU A 503 4.51 3.93 -29.91
C LEU A 503 5.52 5.06 -29.72
N VAL A 504 5.39 5.75 -28.58
CA VAL A 504 6.47 6.59 -28.02
C VAL A 504 7.12 5.79 -26.90
N HIS A 505 8.33 5.31 -27.16
CA HIS A 505 9.11 4.47 -26.25
C HIS A 505 10.30 5.25 -25.69
N VAL A 506 10.40 5.37 -24.37
CA VAL A 506 11.50 6.09 -23.71
C VAL A 506 12.27 5.10 -22.86
N ASP A 507 13.50 4.77 -23.28
CA ASP A 507 14.23 3.61 -22.76
C ASP A 507 15.75 3.73 -23.02
N ALA A 508 16.57 3.13 -22.17
CA ALA A 508 17.99 2.93 -22.42
C ALA A 508 18.27 1.83 -23.47
N HIS A 509 17.37 0.87 -23.61
CA HIS A 509 17.47 -0.32 -24.46
C HIS A 509 16.35 -0.34 -25.52
N SER A 510 16.55 -1.15 -26.56
CA SER A 510 15.56 -1.25 -27.65
C SER A 510 14.45 -2.27 -27.37
N ASP A 511 14.70 -3.25 -26.51
CA ASP A 511 13.78 -4.35 -26.18
C ASP A 511 13.22 -5.10 -27.40
N THR A 512 14.09 -5.27 -28.41
CA THR A 512 13.80 -5.95 -29.68
C THR A 512 14.64 -7.21 -29.92
N ASN A 513 15.23 -7.79 -28.87
CA ASN A 513 15.95 -9.06 -29.02
C ASN A 513 15.00 -10.17 -29.49
N ASP A 514 15.54 -11.15 -30.23
CA ASP A 514 14.72 -12.28 -30.67
C ASP A 514 14.47 -13.29 -29.55
N VAL A 515 15.53 -13.70 -28.87
CA VAL A 515 15.47 -14.67 -27.78
C VAL A 515 16.48 -14.32 -26.70
N MET A 516 16.19 -14.69 -25.47
CA MET A 516 17.14 -14.69 -24.36
C MET A 516 17.16 -16.09 -23.76
N PHE A 517 18.34 -16.73 -23.73
CA PHE A 517 18.50 -18.13 -23.30
C PHE A 517 17.59 -19.15 -24.03
N GLY A 518 17.16 -18.82 -25.25
CA GLY A 518 16.22 -19.64 -26.04
C GLY A 518 14.74 -19.29 -25.82
N GLU A 519 14.43 -18.45 -24.85
CA GLU A 519 13.06 -18.01 -24.55
C GLU A 519 12.66 -16.78 -25.35
N LYS A 520 11.42 -16.78 -25.85
CA LYS A 520 10.85 -15.72 -26.70
C LYS A 520 10.21 -14.56 -25.93
N ILE A 521 9.90 -14.77 -24.64
CA ILE A 521 9.16 -13.83 -23.80
C ILE A 521 10.01 -13.46 -22.60
N THR A 522 10.66 -12.30 -22.68
CA THR A 522 11.44 -11.64 -21.62
C THR A 522 11.34 -10.13 -21.77
N HIS A 523 11.82 -9.38 -20.78
CA HIS A 523 11.76 -7.91 -20.79
C HIS A 523 12.39 -7.32 -22.05
N GLY A 524 13.60 -7.76 -22.43
CA GLY A 524 14.29 -7.30 -23.64
C GLY A 524 13.79 -7.84 -25.00
N THR A 525 12.65 -8.52 -25.07
CA THR A 525 12.08 -9.08 -26.33
C THR A 525 10.71 -8.50 -26.70
N THR A 526 10.16 -7.65 -25.82
CA THR A 526 8.78 -7.16 -25.81
C THR A 526 8.32 -6.59 -27.15
N PHE A 527 9.04 -5.60 -27.69
CA PHE A 527 8.58 -4.89 -28.89
C PHE A 527 8.79 -5.69 -30.16
N ARG A 528 9.70 -6.66 -30.15
CA ARG A 528 9.81 -7.62 -31.26
C ARG A 528 8.60 -8.55 -31.34
N ARG A 529 8.11 -9.06 -30.20
CA ARG A 529 6.84 -9.81 -30.14
C ARG A 529 5.67 -8.93 -30.58
N ALA A 530 5.67 -7.66 -30.19
CA ALA A 530 4.63 -6.72 -30.58
C ALA A 530 4.57 -6.48 -32.10
N VAL A 531 5.71 -6.38 -32.79
CA VAL A 531 5.76 -6.27 -34.26
C VAL A 531 5.31 -7.58 -34.92
N GLU A 532 5.84 -8.73 -34.48
CA GLU A 532 5.51 -10.03 -35.09
C GLU A 532 4.01 -10.35 -35.03
N GLU A 533 3.29 -9.86 -34.01
CA GLU A 533 1.83 -10.01 -33.88
C GLU A 533 1.03 -8.82 -34.44
N GLY A 534 1.70 -7.86 -35.09
CA GLY A 534 1.09 -6.67 -35.67
C GLY A 534 0.35 -5.82 -34.64
N LEU A 535 0.92 -5.68 -33.43
CA LEU A 535 0.39 -4.83 -32.36
C LEU A 535 0.78 -3.35 -32.55
N LEU A 536 1.88 -3.13 -33.26
CA LEU A 536 2.41 -1.80 -33.56
C LEU A 536 2.22 -1.44 -35.02
N ASP A 537 2.03 -0.16 -35.27
CA ASP A 537 2.18 0.46 -36.57
C ASP A 537 3.63 0.93 -36.73
N CYS A 538 4.45 0.16 -37.46
CA CYS A 538 5.90 0.33 -37.46
C CYS A 538 6.39 1.69 -37.99
N ASP A 539 5.62 2.34 -38.87
CA ASP A 539 5.94 3.70 -39.36
C ASP A 539 5.75 4.77 -38.27
N ARG A 540 5.00 4.44 -37.21
CA ARG A 540 4.67 5.30 -36.08
C ARG A 540 5.29 4.80 -34.77
N VAL A 541 6.54 4.33 -34.83
CA VAL A 541 7.35 3.98 -33.65
C VAL A 541 8.56 4.88 -33.52
N VAL A 542 8.77 5.42 -32.32
CA VAL A 542 10.00 6.13 -31.93
C VAL A 542 10.54 5.58 -30.62
N GLN A 543 11.85 5.34 -30.55
CA GLN A 543 12.57 4.97 -29.33
C GLN A 543 13.57 6.08 -28.96
N ILE A 544 13.53 6.56 -27.72
CA ILE A 544 14.29 7.74 -27.26
C ILE A 544 15.08 7.38 -26.01
N GLY A 545 16.41 7.57 -26.04
CA GLY A 545 17.29 7.36 -24.87
C GLY A 545 18.28 6.21 -25.00
N LEU A 546 18.31 5.54 -26.16
CA LEU A 546 19.13 4.35 -26.40
C LEU A 546 20.61 4.59 -26.13
N ARG A 547 21.24 3.72 -25.33
CA ARG A 547 22.65 3.79 -24.94
C ARG A 547 23.16 2.45 -24.41
N GLY A 548 24.32 2.46 -23.76
CA GLY A 548 24.97 1.24 -23.23
C GLY A 548 25.90 0.57 -24.23
N SER A 549 26.54 -0.52 -23.80
CA SER A 549 27.36 -1.36 -24.66
C SER A 549 26.51 -2.40 -25.40
N GLY A 550 26.81 -2.61 -26.67
CA GLY A 550 26.20 -3.67 -27.48
C GLY A 550 27.00 -4.98 -27.45
N TYR A 551 26.36 -6.05 -27.89
CA TYR A 551 27.00 -7.31 -28.28
C TYR A 551 27.63 -7.22 -29.68
N THR A 552 27.03 -6.45 -30.60
CA THR A 552 27.53 -6.24 -31.96
C THR A 552 27.28 -4.81 -32.46
N GLY A 553 27.93 -4.42 -33.55
CA GLY A 553 27.63 -3.15 -34.23
C GLY A 553 26.28 -3.11 -34.97
N LYS A 554 25.44 -4.14 -34.83
CA LYS A 554 24.16 -4.30 -35.54
C LYS A 554 22.97 -4.51 -34.61
N ASP A 555 23.13 -4.27 -33.31
CA ASP A 555 22.11 -4.59 -32.32
C ASP A 555 20.79 -3.80 -32.53
N TYR A 556 20.87 -2.63 -33.18
CA TYR A 556 19.70 -1.81 -33.54
C TYR A 556 19.16 -2.06 -34.96
N ALA A 557 19.89 -2.80 -35.80
CA ALA A 557 19.57 -2.92 -37.23
C ALA A 557 18.18 -3.53 -37.48
N TRP A 558 17.76 -4.48 -36.63
CA TRP A 558 16.44 -5.09 -36.78
C TRP A 558 15.31 -4.06 -36.59
N ALA A 559 15.42 -3.18 -35.60
CA ALA A 559 14.43 -2.13 -35.35
C ALA A 559 14.38 -1.10 -36.48
N GLU A 560 15.55 -0.71 -36.99
CA GLU A 560 15.67 0.16 -38.17
C GLU A 560 15.03 -0.49 -39.42
N ASP A 561 15.27 -1.78 -39.64
CA ASP A 561 14.69 -2.55 -40.75
C ASP A 561 13.15 -2.65 -40.66
N GLN A 562 12.56 -2.54 -39.46
CA GLN A 562 11.11 -2.46 -39.30
C GLN A 562 10.55 -1.05 -39.59
N GLY A 563 11.39 -0.02 -39.67
CA GLY A 563 10.99 1.37 -39.88
C GLY A 563 10.97 2.22 -38.60
N PHE A 564 11.51 1.74 -37.49
CA PHE A 564 11.51 2.50 -36.24
C PHE A 564 12.43 3.72 -36.33
N ARG A 565 11.99 4.83 -35.74
CA ARG A 565 12.84 5.99 -35.51
C ARG A 565 13.63 5.81 -34.21
N LEU A 566 14.94 5.69 -34.29
CA LEU A 566 15.81 5.53 -33.12
C LEU A 566 16.51 6.85 -32.78
N VAL A 567 16.39 7.30 -31.54
CA VAL A 567 17.04 8.50 -31.00
C VAL A 567 17.92 8.11 -29.82
N SER A 568 19.23 8.13 -30.02
CA SER A 568 20.18 7.74 -28.98
C SER A 568 20.28 8.79 -27.88
N ALA A 569 20.77 8.41 -26.69
CA ALA A 569 21.04 9.38 -25.63
C ALA A 569 22.00 10.50 -26.08
N LYS A 570 22.98 10.17 -26.94
CA LYS A 570 23.91 11.14 -27.54
C LYS A 570 23.18 12.21 -28.36
N ASP A 571 22.10 11.83 -29.04
CA ASP A 571 21.28 12.76 -29.81
C ASP A 571 20.45 13.68 -28.90
N CYS A 572 20.38 13.41 -27.60
CA CYS A 572 19.66 14.22 -26.60
C CYS A 572 20.59 15.11 -25.75
N TRP A 573 21.89 14.86 -25.73
CA TRP A 573 22.80 15.57 -24.83
C TRP A 573 22.91 17.07 -25.14
N HIS A 574 23.03 17.87 -24.06
CA HIS A 574 23.28 19.31 -24.07
C HIS A 574 22.20 20.18 -24.72
N LYS A 575 20.96 19.70 -24.86
CA LYS A 575 19.83 20.46 -25.45
C LYS A 575 18.46 20.04 -24.90
N SER A 576 17.48 20.91 -25.12
CA SER A 576 16.05 20.63 -24.89
C SER A 576 15.50 19.66 -25.95
N LEU A 577 14.51 18.85 -25.57
CA LEU A 577 13.85 17.89 -26.44
C LEU A 577 12.52 18.41 -27.04
N GLU A 578 12.13 19.65 -26.79
CA GLU A 578 10.91 20.22 -27.39
C GLU A 578 10.88 20.16 -28.93
N PRO A 579 11.97 20.48 -29.67
CA PRO A 579 11.97 20.36 -31.14
C PRO A 579 11.80 18.90 -31.60
N LEU A 580 12.47 17.96 -30.92
CA LEU A 580 12.32 16.53 -31.19
C LEU A 580 10.86 16.11 -31.02
N MET A 581 10.21 16.53 -29.94
CA MET A 581 8.81 16.17 -29.68
C MET A 581 7.83 16.76 -30.69
N ALA A 582 8.15 17.90 -31.33
CA ALA A 582 7.35 18.40 -32.44
C ALA A 582 7.38 17.46 -33.66
N GLU A 583 8.56 16.92 -33.98
CA GLU A 583 8.72 15.93 -35.05
C GLU A 583 8.07 14.60 -34.68
N VAL A 584 8.19 14.15 -33.43
CA VAL A 584 7.50 12.95 -32.94
C VAL A 584 5.99 13.09 -33.10
N ARG A 585 5.39 14.24 -32.75
CA ARG A 585 3.96 14.46 -32.97
C ARG A 585 3.56 14.37 -34.44
N GLN A 586 4.39 14.92 -35.34
CA GLN A 586 4.15 14.81 -36.77
C GLN A 586 4.19 13.35 -37.25
N GLN A 587 5.15 12.56 -36.76
CA GLN A 587 5.24 11.13 -37.07
C GLN A 587 4.02 10.35 -36.54
N MET A 588 3.57 10.61 -35.32
CA MET A 588 2.44 9.90 -34.71
C MET A 588 1.09 10.23 -35.37
N GLY A 589 0.94 11.44 -35.91
CA GLY A 589 -0.28 11.88 -36.59
C GLY A 589 -1.51 11.87 -35.67
N SER A 590 -2.68 11.53 -36.23
CA SER A 590 -3.96 11.46 -35.50
C SER A 590 -4.34 10.05 -35.04
N GLY A 591 -3.53 9.04 -35.37
CA GLY A 591 -3.79 7.64 -35.01
C GLY A 591 -3.64 7.40 -33.51
N PRO A 592 -4.13 6.25 -32.99
CA PRO A 592 -3.95 5.89 -31.58
C PRO A 592 -2.46 5.71 -31.26
N VAL A 593 -2.04 6.22 -30.11
CA VAL A 593 -0.65 6.19 -29.60
C VAL A 593 -0.62 5.57 -28.21
N TYR A 594 0.37 4.73 -27.96
CA TYR A 594 0.71 4.20 -26.65
C TYR A 594 2.04 4.80 -26.18
N ILE A 595 2.15 5.13 -24.89
CA ILE A 595 3.38 5.65 -24.27
C ILE A 595 3.96 4.57 -23.36
N SER A 596 5.18 4.14 -23.63
CA SER A 596 5.89 3.17 -22.79
C SER A 596 7.14 3.85 -22.25
N PHE A 597 7.20 4.07 -20.94
CA PHE A 597 8.30 4.79 -20.30
C PHE A 597 9.05 3.87 -19.35
N ASP A 598 10.22 3.42 -19.78
CA ASP A 598 11.18 2.74 -18.91
C ASP A 598 11.91 3.77 -18.05
N ILE A 599 11.89 3.55 -16.73
CA ILE A 599 12.55 4.47 -15.80
C ILE A 599 14.08 4.44 -15.96
N ASP A 600 14.65 3.37 -16.51
CA ASP A 600 16.08 3.26 -16.78
C ASP A 600 16.55 4.12 -17.96
N SER A 601 15.63 4.70 -18.73
CA SER A 601 15.93 5.77 -19.69
C SER A 601 16.58 6.98 -19.04
N LEU A 602 16.26 7.24 -17.76
CA LEU A 602 16.86 8.29 -16.96
C LEU A 602 18.25 7.87 -16.46
N ASP A 603 19.11 8.86 -16.23
CA ASP A 603 20.41 8.61 -15.62
C ASP A 603 20.23 8.00 -14.21
N PRO A 604 21.10 7.05 -13.78
CA PRO A 604 21.05 6.47 -12.44
C PRO A 604 21.11 7.50 -11.30
N ALA A 605 21.57 8.73 -11.56
CA ALA A 605 21.47 9.84 -10.61
C ALA A 605 20.01 10.24 -10.27
N PHE A 606 19.06 9.99 -11.17
CA PHE A 606 17.63 10.30 -11.00
C PHE A 606 16.78 9.05 -10.77
N ALA A 607 17.19 7.91 -11.33
CA ALA A 607 16.49 6.62 -11.23
C ALA A 607 17.44 5.48 -10.81
N PRO A 608 18.01 5.51 -9.59
CA PRO A 608 18.92 4.45 -9.15
C PRO A 608 18.24 3.08 -8.98
N GLY A 609 16.92 3.06 -8.74
CA GLY A 609 16.13 1.86 -8.46
C GLY A 609 15.60 1.18 -9.71
N THR A 610 16.47 0.59 -10.52
CA THR A 610 16.10 -0.18 -11.73
C THR A 610 16.99 -1.42 -11.90
N GLY A 611 16.53 -2.39 -12.71
CA GLY A 611 17.21 -3.66 -12.96
C GLY A 611 18.50 -3.52 -13.80
N THR A 612 18.47 -2.68 -14.84
CA THR A 612 19.51 -2.57 -15.88
C THR A 612 20.03 -1.13 -16.06
N PRO A 613 20.59 -0.49 -15.01
CA PRO A 613 20.99 0.91 -15.10
C PRO A 613 22.14 1.13 -16.09
N GLU A 614 21.95 2.07 -17.02
CA GLU A 614 22.99 2.55 -17.95
C GLU A 614 23.35 4.02 -17.66
N ILE A 615 24.63 4.34 -17.48
CA ILE A 615 25.08 5.72 -17.19
C ILE A 615 24.94 6.67 -18.39
N GLY A 616 24.92 7.98 -18.15
CA GLY A 616 24.87 9.00 -19.21
C GLY A 616 23.48 9.13 -19.84
N GLY A 617 22.44 8.91 -19.03
CA GLY A 617 21.04 8.86 -19.46
C GLY A 617 20.39 10.23 -19.58
N LEU A 618 19.07 10.20 -19.76
CA LEU A 618 18.25 11.41 -19.78
C LEU A 618 18.15 12.02 -18.37
N THR A 619 17.96 13.34 -18.31
CA THR A 619 17.61 14.00 -17.05
C THR A 619 16.12 13.91 -16.78
N SER A 620 15.69 14.07 -15.53
CA SER A 620 14.26 14.16 -15.20
C SER A 620 13.55 15.31 -15.93
N ILE A 621 14.26 16.42 -16.21
CA ILE A 621 13.75 17.54 -17.02
C ILE A 621 13.41 17.06 -18.44
N GLN A 622 14.32 16.34 -19.08
CA GLN A 622 14.10 15.80 -20.43
C GLN A 622 12.99 14.76 -20.46
N GLY A 623 12.86 13.91 -19.43
CA GLY A 623 11.71 13.01 -19.28
C GLY A 623 10.38 13.76 -19.25
N ILE A 624 10.30 14.86 -18.50
CA ILE A 624 9.10 15.73 -18.46
C ILE A 624 8.86 16.40 -19.83
N GLU A 625 9.90 16.90 -20.51
CA GLU A 625 9.77 17.48 -21.86
C GLU A 625 9.18 16.47 -22.86
N ILE A 626 9.62 15.21 -22.80
CA ILE A 626 9.09 14.13 -23.65
C ILE A 626 7.61 13.89 -23.36
N VAL A 627 7.25 13.62 -22.09
CA VAL A 627 5.86 13.29 -21.74
C VAL A 627 4.92 14.46 -22.05
N ARG A 628 5.30 15.70 -21.69
CA ARG A 628 4.50 16.90 -22.04
C ARG A 628 4.42 17.13 -23.54
N GLY A 629 5.48 16.78 -24.27
CA GLY A 629 5.54 16.83 -25.73
C GLY A 629 4.52 15.91 -26.42
N CYS A 630 3.94 14.93 -25.72
CA CYS A 630 2.86 14.10 -26.23
C CYS A 630 1.47 14.78 -26.19
N HIS A 631 1.35 15.99 -25.62
CA HIS A 631 0.10 16.74 -25.63
C HIS A 631 -0.43 16.93 -27.06
N GLY A 632 -1.72 16.66 -27.25
CA GLY A 632 -2.40 16.71 -28.56
C GLY A 632 -2.40 15.39 -29.33
N LEU A 633 -1.71 14.36 -28.86
CA LEU A 633 -1.79 13.01 -29.42
C LEU A 633 -3.04 12.26 -28.93
N ASN A 634 -3.52 11.31 -29.73
CA ASN A 634 -4.59 10.40 -29.35
C ASN A 634 -4.04 9.25 -28.51
N ILE A 635 -3.72 9.54 -27.24
CA ILE A 635 -3.14 8.58 -26.30
C ILE A 635 -4.24 7.61 -25.83
N VAL A 636 -4.04 6.31 -26.07
CA VAL A 636 -5.02 5.25 -25.74
C VAL A 636 -4.59 4.35 -24.58
N GLY A 637 -3.38 4.57 -24.06
CA GLY A 637 -2.83 3.89 -22.89
C GLY A 637 -1.38 4.31 -22.66
N GLY A 638 -0.86 3.98 -21.49
CA GLY A 638 0.56 4.05 -21.25
C GLY A 638 1.00 3.30 -20.00
N ASP A 639 2.29 3.05 -19.90
CA ASP A 639 2.90 2.41 -18.74
C ASP A 639 4.18 3.13 -18.30
N LEU A 640 4.51 2.91 -17.02
CA LEU A 640 5.80 3.26 -16.46
C LEU A 640 6.38 2.02 -15.76
N VAL A 641 7.50 1.53 -16.28
CA VAL A 641 8.06 0.20 -15.96
C VAL A 641 9.43 0.28 -15.28
N GLU A 642 9.93 -0.88 -14.85
CA GLU A 642 11.27 -1.11 -14.29
C GLU A 642 11.62 -0.39 -12.97
N VAL A 643 10.63 0.18 -12.26
CA VAL A 643 10.84 0.67 -10.89
C VAL A 643 11.11 -0.51 -9.96
N SER A 644 12.33 -0.60 -9.44
CA SER A 644 12.83 -1.67 -8.59
C SER A 644 13.20 -1.17 -7.19
N PRO A 645 12.25 -1.18 -6.23
CA PRO A 645 12.45 -0.69 -4.86
C PRO A 645 13.69 -1.22 -4.13
N PRO A 646 14.10 -2.50 -4.27
CA PRO A 646 15.27 -3.01 -3.56
C PRO A 646 16.59 -2.29 -3.88
N TYR A 647 16.65 -1.56 -5.00
CA TYR A 647 17.83 -0.81 -5.43
C TYR A 647 17.73 0.70 -5.21
N ASP A 648 16.66 1.18 -4.57
CA ASP A 648 16.50 2.58 -4.17
C ASP A 648 15.89 2.70 -2.78
N THR A 649 16.78 2.78 -1.79
CA THR A 649 16.41 2.88 -0.38
C THR A 649 15.79 4.23 -0.01
N THR A 650 15.85 5.23 -0.90
CA THR A 650 15.33 6.58 -0.65
C THR A 650 13.95 6.81 -1.26
N GLY A 651 13.51 5.94 -2.17
CA GLY A 651 12.25 6.08 -2.91
C GLY A 651 12.26 7.12 -4.03
N THR A 652 13.42 7.68 -4.40
CA THR A 652 13.57 8.73 -5.43
C THR A 652 13.02 8.29 -6.79
N THR A 653 13.23 7.04 -7.17
CA THR A 653 12.81 6.43 -8.43
C THR A 653 11.28 6.28 -8.47
N ALA A 654 10.69 5.80 -7.37
CA ALA A 654 9.24 5.67 -7.24
C ALA A 654 8.54 7.04 -7.22
N LEU A 655 9.16 8.05 -6.58
CA LEU A 655 8.68 9.43 -6.64
C LEU A 655 8.75 10.00 -8.06
N THR A 656 9.86 9.79 -8.76
CA THR A 656 10.03 10.21 -10.16
C THR A 656 8.98 9.54 -11.04
N ALA A 657 8.76 8.24 -10.87
CA ALA A 657 7.74 7.49 -11.56
C ALA A 657 6.32 8.03 -11.31
N ALA A 658 5.96 8.28 -10.06
CA ALA A 658 4.66 8.84 -9.72
C ALA A 658 4.42 10.21 -10.40
N ASN A 659 5.45 11.06 -10.48
CA ASN A 659 5.37 12.35 -11.17
C ASN A 659 5.23 12.20 -12.69
N LEU A 660 5.97 11.29 -13.32
CA LEU A 660 5.83 11.02 -14.75
C LEU A 660 4.45 10.45 -15.10
N LEU A 661 3.89 9.56 -14.27
CA LEU A 661 2.51 9.08 -14.42
C LEU A 661 1.47 10.21 -14.30
N PHE A 662 1.70 11.20 -13.44
CA PHE A 662 0.85 12.40 -13.38
C PHE A 662 0.99 13.30 -14.62
N GLU A 663 2.20 13.44 -15.17
CA GLU A 663 2.41 14.13 -16.44
C GLU A 663 1.72 13.39 -17.60
N MET A 664 1.78 12.05 -17.64
CA MET A 664 1.04 11.23 -18.63
C MET A 664 -0.47 11.44 -18.52
N LEU A 665 -1.03 11.40 -17.30
CA LEU A 665 -2.43 11.74 -17.06
C LEU A 665 -2.78 13.14 -17.56
N SER A 666 -1.88 14.11 -17.35
CA SER A 666 -2.08 15.52 -17.71
C SER A 666 -2.13 15.78 -19.21
N VAL A 667 -1.59 14.90 -20.05
CA VAL A 667 -1.57 15.05 -21.52
C VAL A 667 -2.65 14.25 -22.24
N LEU A 668 -3.48 13.48 -21.52
CA LEU A 668 -4.51 12.66 -22.11
C LEU A 668 -5.59 13.49 -22.84
N PRO A 669 -6.21 12.93 -23.90
CA PRO A 669 -7.37 13.55 -24.55
C PRO A 669 -8.50 13.85 -23.55
N GLY A 670 -9.06 15.05 -23.65
CA GLY A 670 -10.18 15.50 -22.81
C GLY A 670 -9.77 16.25 -21.53
N VAL A 671 -8.48 16.32 -21.19
CA VAL A 671 -7.99 17.15 -20.07
C VAL A 671 -8.20 18.63 -20.38
N ILE A 672 -8.77 19.36 -19.41
CA ILE A 672 -8.87 20.83 -19.48
C ILE A 672 -7.60 21.51 -18.97
N TYR A 673 -7.27 22.65 -19.59
CA TYR A 673 -6.13 23.50 -19.21
C TYR A 673 -6.67 24.87 -18.79
N LYS A 674 -6.29 25.30 -17.59
CA LYS A 674 -6.68 26.59 -17.01
C LYS A 674 -5.50 27.55 -17.02
N SER A 675 -5.80 28.82 -17.30
CA SER A 675 -4.85 29.94 -17.32
C SER A 675 -4.64 30.54 -15.94
#